data_AF-A0A6J0VAF8-F1
#
_entry.id   AF-A0A6J0VAF8-F1
#
_cell.length_a   1.000
_cell.length_b   1.000
_cell.length_c   1.000
_cell.angle_alpha   90.00
_cell.angle_beta   90.00
_cell.angle_gamma   90.00
#
_symmetry.space_group_name_H-M   'P 1'
#
loop_
_entity.id
_entity.type
_entity.pdbx_description
1 polymer ?
#
loop_
_entity_poly.entity_id
_entity_poly.type
_entity_poly.pdbx_seq_one_letter_code
_entity_poly.pdbx_strand_id
1 'polypeptide(L)'
;MASLSVPIHFLALLAVWHFQGQSPSQGYNVEITPAARFSNVSEQFGYQVLQIGEGSEARIIVGAPAQPNSTGKVYQCSMESEKCTDVPLEGTSGIHHMGMTLASNLQGSKMIACGPGVQQHCDKNLYVSGLCYMLDAKLQNFRNITTGYQKCLKGNVDLVFLFDGSESMTDGQFNTLKEFMINVMEKLYNSTIHFAAVQFSQHTKIEFDFNGYINEPNPRKLLAEVQHMKHLTNTFSAIKYVMDNVFLPERGMREGSNKVIVIITDGLATDKDRGIIAEATKKGILRLIIGVGVHFNSEESKEKIRQLASAPFDQTVKLLTRFEDLKNSFDDLQSKIFAIEGTSDTGSFHMEMSSSGFSADINQGRIVLGAVGADNWAGGLLEQQDGFVQEKFVTFPLYKKEMEGAYLGYALKYLQRQQRELYAVGAPRYQHVGRVIIFEINATTANWTLKQEIKGEQTGSYFGGVLCAVDIDMDQETDLLLVGAHLYFTETRGGNVSVYGWEEERLVPRGGLHGDPGYPLGRFGAAITDLEDINGDGLTDVAVGAPLEDDEKGAVYIYNGHEKTLLSHYSQRITGAGMSPGLKFFGQSIHGKTDLSKDGLIDITVGALGEALVLRSRPIVTVVTHVKFWPKEIRVEDVECLGDTSSWQNKELNLTICFSTSLATSSYKGEGCQDTTDMQRCSVILQARDPTSLSQLITITFQNCIEDYISAIKVVVNFSLKDDNETSNRHPKPVLNPLSNTTTIEIPFEKNCGTDGVCIADMRISFSGSGPRELVVSPQAYLDMNLELENLRENAYYPVLRVPHMPGLSFRKVSVLKSNTLILVSCDGMLQSHVHEGLSCNISHPVYRNKTKALIQLRFGVLDNSVWGDHLEMQACVQSDNEWNDTALDNTAKLRIPVKYPVNIIAERMETSTHYVNFTFLHQENKTVTHSYNITNWPIGTSPPPAVSVFVKVPTEFPGRLIWDVKNIQTDPSVFCQLIPTEKHKPSKWIEEEQCAASEYHIYSCDLGQINSSIINVTGVMFANGSIEQFPRSKFCTALWLTFDTERYKNFYGHRFAQFQVTEVEVITEMNYLPIIIGSGIGGLLLLILIIFGLYKCGFFKRNYKQKMDLQEENETVLPLEGIVAGDRGEEGNVESDKEKESNGSLADPLNREAETQ
;
A
#
# COMPACT_ATOMS: atom_id res chain seq x y z
N MET A 1 -40.90 -56.58 25.44
CA MET A 1 -39.96 -57.38 24.63
C MET A 1 -39.00 -56.42 23.94
N ALA A 2 -37.78 -56.82 23.63
CA ALA A 2 -36.77 -55.91 23.08
C ALA A 2 -36.99 -55.63 21.58
N SER A 3 -36.57 -54.45 21.13
CA SER A 3 -36.37 -54.11 19.72
C SER A 3 -35.10 -53.26 19.60
N LEU A 4 -34.03 -53.85 19.08
CA LEU A 4 -32.73 -53.19 18.94
C LEU A 4 -32.05 -53.70 17.66
N SER A 5 -32.03 -52.88 16.61
CA SER A 5 -31.10 -52.97 15.45
C SER A 5 -31.25 -51.75 14.53
N VAL A 6 -30.17 -51.45 13.81
CA VAL A 6 -29.78 -50.19 13.12
C VAL A 6 -28.79 -50.62 12.00
N PRO A 7 -28.45 -49.84 10.94
CA PRO A 7 -29.08 -48.68 10.28
C PRO A 7 -29.42 -48.97 8.78
N ILE A 8 -29.87 -47.95 8.03
CA ILE A 8 -29.52 -47.79 6.60
C ILE A 8 -29.04 -46.34 6.35
N HIS A 9 -27.95 -46.19 5.59
CA HIS A 9 -27.46 -44.90 5.05
C HIS A 9 -27.76 -44.81 3.53
N PHE A 10 -27.57 -43.62 2.94
CA PHE A 10 -27.80 -43.27 1.52
C PHE A 10 -29.26 -43.26 1.04
N LEU A 11 -29.86 -42.07 0.98
CA LEU A 11 -30.41 -41.45 -0.25
C LEU A 11 -31.12 -40.12 0.07
N ALA A 12 -30.44 -38.98 -0.14
CA ALA A 12 -31.03 -37.64 -0.05
C ALA A 12 -30.21 -36.62 -0.87
N LEU A 13 -30.34 -36.65 -2.20
CA LEU A 13 -29.78 -35.67 -3.11
C LEU A 13 -30.88 -35.17 -4.06
N LEU A 14 -30.84 -33.87 -4.42
CA LEU A 14 -31.66 -33.21 -5.44
C LEU A 14 -33.18 -33.14 -5.19
N ALA A 15 -33.60 -32.18 -4.35
CA ALA A 15 -34.96 -31.60 -4.42
C ALA A 15 -35.07 -30.15 -3.85
N VAL A 16 -34.00 -29.35 -3.86
CA VAL A 16 -34.09 -27.94 -3.44
C VAL A 16 -34.57 -27.10 -4.63
N TRP A 17 -35.82 -26.66 -4.59
CA TRP A 17 -36.33 -25.64 -5.51
C TRP A 17 -35.69 -24.29 -5.20
N HIS A 18 -35.33 -23.52 -6.24
CA HIS A 18 -34.94 -22.13 -6.07
C HIS A 18 -36.13 -21.28 -5.63
N PHE A 19 -36.23 -21.02 -4.33
CA PHE A 19 -36.57 -19.67 -3.88
C PHE A 19 -35.26 -18.91 -3.70
N GLN A 20 -35.10 -17.81 -4.44
CA GLN A 20 -34.11 -16.78 -4.11
C GLN A 20 -34.59 -16.09 -2.83
N GLY A 21 -34.23 -16.65 -1.68
CA GLY A 21 -34.35 -15.94 -0.41
C GLY A 21 -33.45 -14.71 -0.47
N GLN A 22 -34.04 -13.53 -0.50
CA GLN A 22 -33.32 -12.30 -0.19
C GLN A 22 -32.71 -12.48 1.19
N SER A 23 -31.39 -12.39 1.32
CA SER A 23 -30.74 -12.28 2.62
C SER A 23 -31.25 -10.99 3.28
N PRO A 24 -31.97 -11.05 4.42
CA PRO A 24 -32.25 -9.83 5.16
C PRO A 24 -30.91 -9.24 5.60
N SER A 25 -30.77 -7.92 5.50
CA SER A 25 -29.56 -7.20 5.91
C SER A 25 -29.21 -7.56 7.36
N GLN A 26 -28.06 -8.20 7.58
CA GLN A 26 -27.71 -8.76 8.89
C GLN A 26 -27.29 -7.72 9.95
N GLY A 27 -27.36 -6.43 9.62
CA GLY A 27 -27.09 -5.34 10.55
C GLY A 27 -28.35 -4.73 11.14
N TYR A 28 -28.16 -4.00 12.22
CA TYR A 28 -29.21 -3.64 13.17
C TYR A 28 -29.35 -2.12 13.36
N ASN A 29 -28.25 -1.36 13.20
CA ASN A 29 -28.13 0.02 13.66
C ASN A 29 -28.47 1.09 12.59
N VAL A 30 -28.50 0.78 11.30
CA VAL A 30 -28.95 1.72 10.25
C VAL A 30 -30.32 1.30 9.70
N GLU A 31 -31.24 2.24 9.57
CA GLU A 31 -32.59 2.01 9.03
C GLU A 31 -32.56 1.78 7.51
N ILE A 32 -33.06 0.62 7.07
CA ILE A 32 -33.12 0.24 5.65
C ILE A 32 -34.30 0.85 4.88
N THR A 33 -35.06 1.76 5.51
CA THR A 33 -36.06 2.60 4.84
C THR A 33 -35.50 4.02 4.79
N PRO A 34 -35.32 4.63 3.59
CA PRO A 34 -34.75 5.96 3.50
C PRO A 34 -35.68 7.01 4.12
N ALA A 35 -35.11 7.85 4.98
CA ALA A 35 -35.78 8.94 5.69
C ALA A 35 -36.13 10.13 4.78
N ALA A 36 -35.37 10.29 3.68
CA ALA A 36 -35.67 11.17 2.56
C ALA A 36 -35.02 10.60 1.28
N ARG A 37 -35.64 10.85 0.11
CA ARG A 37 -35.13 10.42 -1.19
C ARG A 37 -35.24 11.53 -2.23
N PHE A 38 -34.10 12.03 -2.67
CA PHE A 38 -33.99 13.07 -3.68
C PHE A 38 -33.76 12.43 -5.05
N SER A 39 -34.61 12.72 -6.03
CA SER A 39 -34.61 12.11 -7.36
C SER A 39 -35.13 13.07 -8.43
N ASN A 40 -34.98 12.71 -9.71
CA ASN A 40 -35.46 13.50 -10.86
C ASN A 40 -34.86 14.92 -10.98
N VAL A 41 -33.68 15.14 -10.41
CA VAL A 41 -32.98 16.45 -10.44
C VAL A 41 -32.12 16.60 -11.70
N SER A 42 -31.19 15.67 -11.93
CA SER A 42 -30.39 15.55 -13.15
C SER A 42 -29.71 14.18 -13.20
N GLU A 43 -29.35 13.68 -14.38
CA GLU A 43 -28.88 12.27 -14.55
C GLU A 43 -27.62 11.91 -13.73
N GLN A 44 -26.72 12.86 -13.52
CA GLN A 44 -25.48 12.70 -12.75
C GLN A 44 -25.58 13.29 -11.33
N PHE A 45 -26.79 13.61 -10.86
CA PHE A 45 -27.04 13.97 -9.46
C PHE A 45 -26.66 12.80 -8.54
N GLY A 46 -26.15 13.10 -7.34
CA GLY A 46 -25.66 12.08 -6.42
C GLY A 46 -24.23 11.61 -6.68
N TYR A 47 -23.48 12.26 -7.58
CA TYR A 47 -22.06 11.95 -7.83
C TYR A 47 -21.20 12.23 -6.59
N GLN A 48 -21.43 13.36 -5.93
CA GLN A 48 -20.90 13.67 -4.60
C GLN A 48 -22.02 14.09 -3.66
N VAL A 49 -21.90 13.74 -2.39
CA VAL A 49 -22.80 14.16 -1.30
C VAL A 49 -21.98 14.68 -0.12
N LEU A 50 -22.45 15.75 0.50
CA LEU A 50 -21.80 16.39 1.65
C LEU A 50 -22.89 16.87 2.62
N GLN A 51 -22.69 16.67 3.92
CA GLN A 51 -23.52 17.28 4.96
C GLN A 51 -22.74 18.46 5.57
N ILE A 52 -23.41 19.57 5.84
CA ILE A 52 -22.80 20.77 6.44
C ILE A 52 -23.71 21.37 7.52
N GLY A 53 -23.12 22.09 8.48
CA GLY A 53 -23.82 22.71 9.61
C GLY A 53 -24.35 21.70 10.64
N GLU A 54 -24.86 22.21 11.76
CA GLU A 54 -25.40 21.41 12.88
C GLU A 54 -26.87 21.76 13.17
N GLY A 55 -27.63 20.77 13.63
CA GLY A 55 -28.98 20.93 14.21
C GLY A 55 -29.98 21.65 13.30
N SER A 56 -30.20 22.94 13.55
CA SER A 56 -31.17 23.75 12.79
C SER A 56 -30.62 24.40 11.51
N GLU A 57 -29.30 24.52 11.36
CA GLU A 57 -28.65 24.99 10.11
C GLU A 57 -28.09 23.83 9.26
N ALA A 58 -28.31 22.58 9.66
CA ALA A 58 -27.88 21.38 8.95
C ALA A 58 -28.46 21.30 7.52
N ARG A 59 -27.61 21.00 6.53
CA ARG A 59 -27.97 20.95 5.10
C ARG A 59 -27.31 19.76 4.41
N ILE A 60 -28.04 19.21 3.44
CA ILE A 60 -27.54 18.21 2.49
C ILE A 60 -27.15 18.95 1.20
N ILE A 61 -25.91 18.79 0.77
CA ILE A 61 -25.38 19.35 -0.47
C ILE A 61 -25.06 18.20 -1.43
N VAL A 62 -25.49 18.31 -2.68
CA VAL A 62 -25.31 17.27 -3.70
C VAL A 62 -24.66 17.85 -4.95
N GLY A 63 -23.59 17.20 -5.38
CA GLY A 63 -22.86 17.49 -6.61
C GLY A 63 -23.46 16.75 -7.81
N ALA A 64 -23.55 17.46 -8.94
CA ALA A 64 -24.06 16.95 -10.21
C ALA A 64 -23.19 17.47 -11.37
N PRO A 65 -21.98 16.90 -11.59
CA PRO A 65 -21.19 17.20 -12.78
C PRO A 65 -21.96 16.75 -14.03
N ALA A 66 -21.94 17.56 -15.07
CA ALA A 66 -22.84 17.40 -16.21
C ALA A 66 -22.28 16.53 -17.35
N GLN A 67 -23.20 16.06 -18.19
CA GLN A 67 -22.90 15.49 -19.50
C GLN A 67 -22.33 16.55 -20.47
N PRO A 68 -21.71 16.15 -21.60
CA PRO A 68 -21.03 17.06 -22.54
C PRO A 68 -21.85 18.23 -23.12
N ASN A 69 -23.18 18.21 -22.98
CA ASN A 69 -24.08 19.25 -23.51
C ASN A 69 -24.72 20.15 -22.43
N SER A 70 -24.33 20.02 -21.16
CA SER A 70 -24.87 20.80 -20.04
C SER A 70 -23.80 21.23 -19.04
N THR A 71 -24.09 22.21 -18.18
CA THR A 71 -23.16 22.69 -17.14
C THR A 71 -23.38 21.96 -15.82
N GLY A 72 -22.30 21.62 -15.12
CA GLY A 72 -22.36 20.99 -13.81
C GLY A 72 -23.00 21.90 -12.77
N LYS A 73 -23.58 21.31 -11.72
CA LYS A 73 -24.33 22.03 -10.68
C LYS A 73 -24.06 21.48 -9.29
N VAL A 74 -24.32 22.35 -8.32
CA VAL A 74 -24.39 22.01 -6.89
C VAL A 74 -25.81 22.33 -6.44
N TYR A 75 -26.41 21.44 -5.66
CA TYR A 75 -27.76 21.58 -5.15
C TYR A 75 -27.76 21.53 -3.61
N GLN A 76 -28.62 22.32 -2.97
CA GLN A 76 -29.01 22.10 -1.58
C GLN A 76 -30.31 21.31 -1.54
N CYS A 77 -30.40 20.29 -0.69
CA CYS A 77 -31.59 19.45 -0.49
C CYS A 77 -32.15 19.59 0.93
N SER A 78 -33.47 19.37 1.08
CA SER A 78 -34.22 19.53 2.33
C SER A 78 -35.07 18.29 2.61
N MET A 79 -34.80 17.59 3.73
CA MET A 79 -35.56 16.38 4.11
C MET A 79 -37.06 16.67 4.30
N GLU A 80 -37.41 17.77 4.96
CA GLU A 80 -38.80 18.14 5.27
C GLU A 80 -39.68 18.36 4.02
N SER A 81 -39.07 18.57 2.84
CA SER A 81 -39.78 18.85 1.59
C SER A 81 -39.47 17.91 0.43
N GLU A 82 -38.56 16.95 0.64
CA GLU A 82 -37.98 16.02 -0.37
C GLU A 82 -37.50 16.71 -1.66
N LYS A 83 -37.12 17.98 -1.58
CA LYS A 83 -36.74 18.81 -2.72
C LYS A 83 -35.32 19.32 -2.63
N CYS A 84 -34.74 19.52 -3.81
CA CYS A 84 -33.44 20.15 -4.00
C CYS A 84 -33.57 21.42 -4.84
N THR A 85 -32.71 22.39 -4.59
CA THR A 85 -32.64 23.67 -5.30
C THR A 85 -31.21 24.00 -5.65
N ASP A 86 -30.98 24.48 -6.88
CA ASP A 86 -29.70 24.96 -7.38
C ASP A 86 -29.05 25.96 -6.41
N VAL A 87 -27.76 25.77 -6.11
CA VAL A 87 -26.94 26.79 -5.44
C VAL A 87 -26.48 27.79 -6.53
N PRO A 88 -26.79 29.11 -6.40
CA PRO A 88 -26.48 30.08 -7.44
C PRO A 88 -24.99 30.46 -7.43
N LEU A 89 -24.24 29.94 -8.41
CA LEU A 89 -22.79 30.16 -8.55
C LEU A 89 -22.46 30.92 -9.84
N GLU A 90 -22.02 32.18 -9.69
CA GLU A 90 -21.72 33.08 -10.81
C GLU A 90 -20.52 32.60 -11.65
N GLY A 91 -20.63 32.66 -12.98
CA GLY A 91 -19.53 32.31 -13.90
C GLY A 91 -19.41 30.82 -14.25
N THR A 92 -20.32 29.97 -13.78
CA THR A 92 -20.34 28.50 -14.06
C THR A 92 -20.66 28.11 -15.50
N SER A 93 -20.95 29.06 -16.39
CA SER A 93 -21.33 28.81 -17.79
C SER A 93 -20.19 28.14 -18.57
N GLY A 94 -20.43 26.93 -19.08
CA GLY A 94 -19.44 26.11 -19.78
C GLY A 94 -18.62 25.18 -18.89
N ILE A 95 -18.82 25.18 -17.57
CA ILE A 95 -18.08 24.30 -16.65
C ILE A 95 -18.86 22.99 -16.47
N HIS A 96 -18.56 22.01 -17.31
CA HIS A 96 -19.22 20.69 -17.27
C HIS A 96 -19.01 19.97 -15.93
N HIS A 97 -17.79 19.98 -15.38
CA HIS A 97 -17.43 19.19 -14.20
C HIS A 97 -17.78 19.85 -12.85
N MET A 98 -18.56 20.95 -12.84
CA MET A 98 -18.87 21.65 -11.59
C MET A 98 -19.72 20.78 -10.65
N GLY A 99 -19.27 20.65 -9.39
CA GLY A 99 -19.86 19.73 -8.42
C GLY A 99 -19.27 18.31 -8.44
N MET A 100 -18.21 18.07 -9.22
CA MET A 100 -17.42 16.82 -9.16
C MET A 100 -16.69 16.67 -7.83
N THR A 101 -16.37 17.78 -7.16
CA THR A 101 -15.60 17.82 -5.91
C THR A 101 -16.29 18.73 -4.91
N LEU A 102 -16.60 18.20 -3.73
CA LEU A 102 -17.18 18.91 -2.58
C LEU A 102 -16.35 18.58 -1.33
N ALA A 103 -16.08 19.56 -0.48
CA ALA A 103 -15.48 19.34 0.84
C ALA A 103 -15.91 20.44 1.83
N SER A 104 -15.84 20.15 3.13
CA SER A 104 -16.04 21.12 4.22
C SER A 104 -14.86 21.12 5.19
N ASN A 105 -14.75 22.17 6.01
CA ASN A 105 -13.91 22.09 7.20
C ASN A 105 -14.54 21.15 8.25
N LEU A 106 -13.73 20.74 9.25
CA LEU A 106 -14.15 19.85 10.34
C LEU A 106 -15.42 20.30 11.09
N GLN A 107 -15.69 21.62 11.14
CA GLN A 107 -16.85 22.21 11.81
C GLN A 107 -18.09 22.39 10.90
N GLY A 108 -18.05 21.92 9.65
CA GLY A 108 -19.14 22.10 8.68
C GLY A 108 -19.54 23.55 8.37
N SER A 109 -18.72 24.54 8.78
CA SER A 109 -19.06 25.98 8.79
C SER A 109 -18.57 26.75 7.56
N LYS A 110 -17.65 26.16 6.79
CA LYS A 110 -17.23 26.57 5.45
C LYS A 110 -17.19 25.34 4.54
N MET A 111 -17.58 25.50 3.29
CA MET A 111 -17.40 24.46 2.27
C MET A 111 -16.78 25.01 0.98
N ILE A 112 -16.27 24.10 0.17
CA ILE A 112 -15.76 24.36 -1.18
C ILE A 112 -16.46 23.45 -2.17
N ALA A 113 -16.76 23.99 -3.36
CA ALA A 113 -17.20 23.23 -4.51
C ALA A 113 -16.33 23.57 -5.72
N CYS A 114 -15.86 22.56 -6.45
CA CYS A 114 -15.00 22.74 -7.61
C CYS A 114 -15.55 22.11 -8.90
N GLY A 115 -15.07 22.63 -10.03
CA GLY A 115 -15.18 22.04 -11.36
C GLY A 115 -13.79 21.93 -12.00
N PRO A 116 -13.11 20.77 -11.90
CA PRO A 116 -11.71 20.58 -12.33
C PRO A 116 -11.55 20.40 -13.85
N GLY A 117 -12.32 21.15 -14.65
CA GLY A 117 -12.43 20.98 -16.10
C GLY A 117 -12.85 22.24 -16.85
N VAL A 118 -12.37 23.39 -16.40
CA VAL A 118 -12.51 24.68 -17.09
C VAL A 118 -11.63 24.67 -18.33
N GLN A 119 -12.27 24.61 -19.49
CA GLN A 119 -11.62 24.54 -20.79
C GLN A 119 -11.32 25.93 -21.36
N GLN A 120 -10.09 26.13 -21.84
CA GLN A 120 -9.67 27.37 -22.49
C GLN A 120 -8.87 27.07 -23.77
N HIS A 121 -9.43 27.41 -24.93
CA HIS A 121 -8.69 27.33 -26.20
C HIS A 121 -7.58 28.39 -26.26
N CYS A 122 -6.34 27.92 -26.41
CA CYS A 122 -5.15 28.74 -26.62
C CYS A 122 -4.55 28.41 -28.00
N ASP A 123 -4.90 29.24 -28.98
CA ASP A 123 -4.65 29.05 -30.41
C ASP A 123 -5.02 27.65 -30.93
N LYS A 124 -4.07 26.73 -31.11
CA LYS A 124 -4.36 25.32 -31.48
C LYS A 124 -4.62 24.41 -30.27
N ASN A 125 -4.11 24.78 -29.10
CA ASN A 125 -4.11 23.96 -27.90
C ASN A 125 -5.40 24.20 -27.07
N LEU A 126 -5.71 23.23 -26.23
CA LEU A 126 -6.79 23.30 -25.24
C LEU A 126 -6.14 23.20 -23.85
N TYR A 127 -6.27 24.25 -23.04
CA TYR A 127 -5.87 24.23 -21.64
C TYR A 127 -7.05 23.76 -20.78
N VAL A 128 -6.76 23.06 -19.68
CA VAL A 128 -7.75 22.50 -18.75
C VAL A 128 -7.31 22.78 -17.30
N SER A 129 -8.12 23.54 -16.58
CA SER A 129 -7.82 24.03 -15.23
C SER A 129 -9.06 23.98 -14.32
N GLY A 130 -8.90 24.34 -13.05
CA GLY A 130 -10.00 24.38 -12.08
C GLY A 130 -10.63 25.75 -11.88
N LEU A 131 -11.91 25.74 -11.53
CA LEU A 131 -12.56 26.82 -10.77
C LEU A 131 -13.21 26.23 -9.53
N CYS A 132 -12.93 26.82 -8.37
CA CYS A 132 -13.57 26.49 -7.11
C CYS A 132 -14.25 27.72 -6.49
N TYR A 133 -15.27 27.47 -5.66
CA TYR A 133 -16.04 28.48 -4.95
C TYR A 133 -16.03 28.17 -3.45
N MET A 134 -15.67 29.15 -2.62
CA MET A 134 -15.81 29.06 -1.17
C MET A 134 -17.17 29.61 -0.73
N LEU A 135 -17.92 28.77 0.00
CA LEU A 135 -19.25 29.05 0.50
C LEU A 135 -19.26 29.03 2.03
N ASP A 136 -20.07 29.88 2.65
CA ASP A 136 -20.37 29.81 4.08
C ASP A 136 -21.49 28.79 4.37
N ALA A 137 -21.83 28.59 5.66
CA ALA A 137 -22.95 27.73 6.08
C ALA A 137 -24.34 28.16 5.55
N LYS A 138 -24.45 29.34 4.91
CA LYS A 138 -25.67 29.86 4.26
C LYS A 138 -25.60 29.75 2.74
N LEU A 139 -24.56 29.09 2.22
CA LEU A 139 -24.24 28.91 0.81
C LEU A 139 -24.01 30.21 0.04
N GLN A 140 -23.59 31.27 0.74
CA GLN A 140 -23.20 32.54 0.12
C GLN A 140 -21.75 32.45 -0.35
N ASN A 141 -21.53 32.69 -1.65
CA ASN A 141 -20.19 32.76 -2.23
C ASN A 141 -19.49 34.03 -1.76
N PHE A 142 -18.31 33.87 -1.14
CA PHE A 142 -17.47 34.98 -0.71
C PHE A 142 -16.08 35.00 -1.38
N ARG A 143 -15.70 33.97 -2.14
CA ARG A 143 -14.39 33.88 -2.82
C ARG A 143 -14.40 32.83 -3.93
N ASN A 144 -14.15 33.28 -5.16
CA ASN A 144 -13.79 32.41 -6.28
C ASN A 144 -12.28 32.08 -6.22
N ILE A 145 -11.89 30.87 -6.60
CA ILE A 145 -10.51 30.39 -6.59
C ILE A 145 -10.18 29.75 -7.95
N THR A 146 -9.21 30.33 -8.65
CA THR A 146 -8.69 29.87 -9.96
C THR A 146 -7.19 29.60 -9.87
N THR A 147 -6.77 28.80 -8.89
CA THR A 147 -5.36 28.43 -8.72
C THR A 147 -4.93 27.43 -9.80
N GLY A 148 -3.67 27.49 -10.23
CA GLY A 148 -3.16 26.68 -11.34
C GLY A 148 -3.76 27.03 -12.70
N TYR A 149 -4.38 28.21 -12.83
CA TYR A 149 -4.94 28.72 -14.08
C TYR A 149 -3.83 29.37 -14.93
N GLN A 150 -3.33 28.63 -15.92
CA GLN A 150 -2.33 29.15 -16.85
C GLN A 150 -2.97 30.16 -17.81
N LYS A 151 -2.52 31.41 -17.77
CA LYS A 151 -3.02 32.46 -18.67
C LYS A 151 -2.57 32.21 -20.10
N CYS A 152 -3.51 31.84 -20.95
CA CYS A 152 -3.28 31.80 -22.39
C CYS A 152 -2.80 33.16 -22.94
N LEU A 153 -1.64 33.13 -23.61
CA LEU A 153 -1.10 34.20 -24.45
C LEU A 153 -1.31 33.76 -25.90
N LYS A 154 -1.96 34.61 -26.73
CA LYS A 154 -2.40 34.22 -28.09
C LYS A 154 -1.59 34.91 -29.17
N GLY A 155 -1.05 34.13 -30.10
CA GLY A 155 -0.40 34.57 -31.32
C GLY A 155 0.91 35.34 -31.15
N ASN A 156 1.38 35.84 -32.30
CA ASN A 156 2.55 36.71 -32.53
C ASN A 156 3.21 37.29 -31.26
N VAL A 157 4.40 36.79 -30.94
CA VAL A 157 5.20 37.26 -29.79
C VAL A 157 6.28 38.23 -30.27
N ASP A 158 6.33 39.44 -29.71
CA ASP A 158 7.42 40.39 -29.95
C ASP A 158 8.35 40.38 -28.72
N LEU A 159 9.55 39.79 -28.87
CA LEU A 159 10.48 39.51 -27.79
C LEU A 159 11.71 40.42 -27.86
N VAL A 160 11.99 41.13 -26.77
CA VAL A 160 13.16 41.99 -26.61
C VAL A 160 14.17 41.31 -25.67
N PHE A 161 15.37 41.02 -26.16
CA PHE A 161 16.51 40.74 -25.30
C PHE A 161 17.03 42.05 -24.72
N LEU A 162 16.93 42.22 -23.40
CA LEU A 162 17.45 43.36 -22.67
C LEU A 162 18.67 42.91 -21.87
N PHE A 163 19.85 43.02 -22.47
CA PHE A 163 21.05 42.37 -21.95
C PHE A 163 22.10 43.36 -21.45
N ASP A 164 22.79 42.95 -20.38
CA ASP A 164 23.75 43.76 -19.67
C ASP A 164 25.10 43.85 -20.42
N GLY A 165 25.70 45.02 -20.35
CA GLY A 165 27.04 45.35 -20.84
C GLY A 165 27.86 46.07 -19.77
N SER A 166 27.65 45.70 -18.50
CA SER A 166 28.32 46.18 -17.29
C SER A 166 29.84 46.02 -17.31
N GLU A 167 30.55 46.82 -16.51
CA GLU A 167 32.00 46.67 -16.28
C GLU A 167 32.34 45.40 -15.45
N SER A 168 31.37 44.82 -14.74
CA SER A 168 31.57 43.59 -13.96
C SER A 168 31.72 42.34 -14.85
N MET A 169 31.23 42.38 -16.08
CA MET A 169 31.31 41.26 -17.02
C MET A 169 32.65 41.24 -17.77
N THR A 170 33.28 40.07 -17.91
CA THR A 170 34.45 39.92 -18.80
C THR A 170 34.02 39.75 -20.26
N ASP A 171 34.90 40.05 -21.20
CA ASP A 171 34.59 39.88 -22.63
C ASP A 171 34.31 38.42 -23.03
N GLY A 172 34.83 37.44 -22.29
CA GLY A 172 34.47 36.02 -22.47
C GLY A 172 33.04 35.72 -22.04
N GLN A 173 32.59 36.28 -20.91
CA GLN A 173 31.21 36.18 -20.43
C GLN A 173 30.24 36.92 -21.36
N PHE A 174 30.59 38.13 -21.81
CA PHE A 174 29.77 38.91 -22.76
C PHE A 174 29.63 38.20 -24.11
N ASN A 175 30.69 37.59 -24.64
CA ASN A 175 30.58 36.75 -25.84
C ASN A 175 29.77 35.46 -25.59
N THR A 176 29.80 34.90 -24.38
CA THR A 176 28.96 33.74 -24.01
C THR A 176 27.48 34.12 -23.95
N LEU A 177 27.16 35.34 -23.48
CA LEU A 177 25.81 35.92 -23.54
C LEU A 177 25.36 36.15 -24.98
N LYS A 178 26.23 36.72 -25.84
CA LYS A 178 25.95 36.89 -27.27
C LYS A 178 25.66 35.55 -27.97
N GLU A 179 26.48 34.53 -27.74
CA GLU A 179 26.20 33.18 -28.27
C GLU A 179 24.91 32.59 -27.69
N PHE A 180 24.57 32.81 -26.42
CA PHE A 180 23.27 32.38 -25.88
C PHE A 180 22.10 33.01 -26.67
N MET A 181 22.10 34.33 -26.88
CA MET A 181 21.08 35.01 -27.68
C MET A 181 21.03 34.51 -29.13
N ILE A 182 22.20 34.28 -29.75
CA ILE A 182 22.29 33.70 -31.10
C ILE A 182 21.62 32.33 -31.14
N ASN A 183 21.98 31.41 -30.23
CA ASN A 183 21.42 30.05 -30.20
C ASN A 183 19.89 30.07 -30.00
N VAL A 184 19.37 30.98 -29.17
CA VAL A 184 17.91 31.16 -28.98
C VAL A 184 17.24 31.59 -30.29
N MET A 185 17.79 32.58 -31.00
CA MET A 185 17.25 33.04 -32.28
C MET A 185 17.40 31.99 -33.41
N GLU A 186 18.50 31.22 -33.43
CA GLU A 186 18.72 30.17 -34.44
C GLU A 186 17.76 28.98 -34.28
N LYS A 187 17.41 28.57 -33.05
CA LYS A 187 16.47 27.46 -32.80
C LYS A 187 14.99 27.88 -32.94
N LEU A 188 14.71 29.18 -32.83
CA LEU A 188 13.35 29.77 -32.93
C LEU A 188 13.08 30.48 -34.26
N TYR A 189 13.94 30.34 -35.27
CA TYR A 189 13.82 31.09 -36.54
C TYR A 189 12.52 30.83 -37.35
N ASN A 190 11.85 29.70 -37.12
CA ASN A 190 10.57 29.32 -37.73
C ASN A 190 9.34 29.56 -36.81
N SER A 191 9.53 30.18 -35.64
CA SER A 191 8.44 30.52 -34.72
C SER A 191 7.62 31.73 -35.20
N THR A 192 6.59 32.11 -34.45
CA THR A 192 5.88 33.39 -34.65
C THR A 192 6.63 34.58 -34.02
N ILE A 193 7.81 34.37 -33.45
CA ILE A 193 8.53 35.38 -32.65
C ILE A 193 9.26 36.37 -33.56
N HIS A 194 9.06 37.67 -33.34
CA HIS A 194 9.96 38.70 -33.84
C HIS A 194 10.89 39.14 -32.71
N PHE A 195 12.19 39.19 -32.97
CA PHE A 195 13.20 39.54 -31.99
C PHE A 195 13.67 40.99 -32.14
N ALA A 196 14.02 41.61 -31.01
CA ALA A 196 14.83 42.83 -30.93
C ALA A 196 15.91 42.65 -29.86
N ALA A 197 17.04 43.34 -29.99
CA ALA A 197 18.14 43.26 -29.03
C ALA A 197 18.57 44.65 -28.56
N VAL A 198 18.65 44.82 -27.25
CA VAL A 198 18.93 46.09 -26.58
C VAL A 198 20.00 45.86 -25.51
N GLN A 199 21.18 46.40 -25.74
CA GLN A 199 22.24 46.41 -24.73
C GLN A 199 21.99 47.55 -23.75
N PHE A 200 22.16 47.29 -22.45
CA PHE A 200 22.09 48.32 -21.42
C PHE A 200 23.32 48.28 -20.51
N SER A 201 23.71 49.46 -20.05
CA SER A 201 24.74 49.65 -19.03
C SER A 201 24.46 50.98 -18.30
N GLN A 202 25.38 51.96 -18.32
CA GLN A 202 25.07 53.34 -17.93
C GLN A 202 24.07 54.00 -18.90
N HIS A 203 24.17 53.65 -20.18
CA HIS A 203 23.28 54.08 -21.27
C HIS A 203 22.60 52.85 -21.91
N THR A 204 21.63 53.06 -22.78
CA THR A 204 20.89 51.99 -23.46
C THR A 204 21.00 52.16 -24.97
N LYS A 205 21.27 51.08 -25.71
CA LYS A 205 21.44 51.06 -27.16
C LYS A 205 20.60 49.95 -27.77
N ILE A 206 19.82 50.28 -28.79
CA ILE A 206 19.20 49.29 -29.68
C ILE A 206 20.30 48.76 -30.60
N GLU A 207 20.59 47.47 -30.54
CA GLU A 207 21.51 46.81 -31.48
C GLU A 207 20.77 46.45 -32.77
N PHE A 208 19.55 45.92 -32.64
CA PHE A 208 18.55 45.85 -33.71
C PHE A 208 17.14 45.88 -33.13
N ASP A 209 16.19 46.42 -33.90
CA ASP A 209 14.75 46.33 -33.60
C ASP A 209 14.07 45.26 -34.47
N PHE A 210 12.74 45.10 -34.32
CA PHE A 210 12.00 44.05 -35.02
C PHE A 210 12.07 44.21 -36.54
N ASN A 211 12.06 45.44 -37.06
CA ASN A 211 12.35 45.72 -38.47
C ASN A 211 13.75 45.27 -38.87
N GLY A 212 14.77 45.50 -38.04
CA GLY A 212 16.12 44.94 -38.25
C GLY A 212 16.11 43.41 -38.40
N TYR A 213 15.43 42.71 -37.50
CA TYR A 213 15.30 41.24 -37.55
C TYR A 213 14.52 40.73 -38.78
N ILE A 214 13.42 41.38 -39.15
CA ILE A 214 12.62 41.02 -40.34
C ILE A 214 13.44 41.15 -41.63
N ASN A 215 14.31 42.17 -41.74
CA ASN A 215 15.11 42.42 -42.95
C ASN A 215 16.38 41.54 -43.04
N GLU A 216 16.97 41.15 -41.90
CA GLU A 216 18.12 40.26 -41.84
C GLU A 216 17.96 39.28 -40.67
N PRO A 217 17.22 38.16 -40.84
CA PRO A 217 16.88 37.25 -39.75
C PRO A 217 18.06 36.39 -39.25
N ASN A 218 19.28 36.61 -39.75
CA ASN A 218 20.48 35.89 -39.34
C ASN A 218 21.08 36.52 -38.06
N PRO A 219 20.97 35.88 -36.88
CA PRO A 219 21.43 36.48 -35.62
C PRO A 219 22.95 36.67 -35.56
N ARG A 220 23.73 35.83 -36.25
CA ARG A 220 25.20 35.93 -36.27
C ARG A 220 25.69 37.17 -37.02
N LYS A 221 24.92 37.70 -37.98
CA LYS A 221 25.16 39.02 -38.58
C LYS A 221 24.68 40.14 -37.66
N LEU A 222 23.43 40.09 -37.21
CA LEU A 222 22.82 41.13 -36.35
C LEU A 222 23.65 41.42 -35.09
N LEU A 223 24.26 40.39 -34.50
CA LEU A 223 25.06 40.49 -33.29
C LEU A 223 26.57 40.57 -33.54
N ALA A 224 27.03 40.60 -34.81
CA ALA A 224 28.46 40.66 -35.14
C ALA A 224 29.13 41.93 -34.58
N GLU A 225 28.61 43.11 -34.92
CA GLU A 225 29.19 44.41 -34.60
C GLU A 225 28.88 44.91 -33.18
N VAL A 226 28.16 44.12 -32.37
CA VAL A 226 27.81 44.46 -30.99
C VAL A 226 29.06 44.49 -30.11
N GLN A 227 29.48 45.70 -29.74
CA GLN A 227 30.59 46.00 -28.84
C GLN A 227 30.11 46.13 -27.38
N HIS A 228 30.99 45.79 -26.44
CA HIS A 228 30.71 45.76 -25.00
C HIS A 228 30.85 47.16 -24.35
N MET A 229 29.83 47.66 -23.65
CA MET A 229 29.81 49.03 -23.09
C MET A 229 30.76 49.27 -21.90
N LYS A 230 30.85 48.34 -20.96
CA LYS A 230 31.69 48.38 -19.74
C LYS A 230 31.46 49.62 -18.84
N HIS A 231 30.22 49.88 -18.45
CA HIS A 231 29.87 50.91 -17.46
C HIS A 231 28.93 50.35 -16.35
N LEU A 232 27.99 51.15 -15.84
CA LEU A 232 27.03 50.79 -14.77
C LEU A 232 25.94 49.78 -15.24
N THR A 233 24.93 49.50 -14.42
CA THR A 233 23.86 48.52 -14.67
C THR A 233 22.48 49.17 -14.44
N ASN A 234 22.08 50.14 -15.27
CA ASN A 234 20.83 50.91 -15.07
C ASN A 234 19.58 50.18 -15.59
N THR A 235 19.24 49.04 -14.98
CA THR A 235 18.19 48.13 -15.45
C THR A 235 16.80 48.76 -15.51
N PHE A 236 16.41 49.61 -14.55
CA PHE A 236 15.06 50.20 -14.54
C PHE A 236 14.89 51.20 -15.70
N SER A 237 15.88 52.06 -15.91
CA SER A 237 15.94 53.00 -17.03
C SER A 237 15.94 52.26 -18.37
N ALA A 238 16.63 51.12 -18.45
CA ALA A 238 16.66 50.27 -19.64
C ALA A 238 15.30 49.63 -19.95
N ILE A 239 14.58 49.12 -18.93
CA ILE A 239 13.19 48.62 -19.10
C ILE A 239 12.29 49.75 -19.62
N LYS A 240 12.37 50.96 -19.05
CA LYS A 240 11.59 52.10 -19.55
C LYS A 240 11.96 52.48 -20.99
N TYR A 241 13.25 52.46 -21.33
CA TYR A 241 13.70 52.73 -22.69
C TYR A 241 13.09 51.74 -23.70
N VAL A 242 13.07 50.43 -23.38
CA VAL A 242 12.41 49.41 -24.21
C VAL A 242 10.91 49.68 -24.38
N MET A 243 10.20 50.00 -23.28
CA MET A 243 8.76 50.30 -23.32
C MET A 243 8.41 51.47 -24.24
N ASP A 244 9.23 52.51 -24.24
CA ASP A 244 8.90 53.80 -24.84
C ASP A 244 9.56 54.01 -26.22
N ASN A 245 10.57 53.19 -26.59
CA ASN A 245 11.36 53.36 -27.82
C ASN A 245 11.46 52.11 -28.70
N VAL A 246 11.09 50.91 -28.22
CA VAL A 246 11.27 49.64 -28.96
C VAL A 246 9.93 48.95 -29.25
N PHE A 247 9.01 48.92 -28.29
CA PHE A 247 7.64 48.43 -28.49
C PHE A 247 6.75 49.45 -29.24
N LEU A 248 7.17 49.81 -30.45
CA LEU A 248 6.54 50.79 -31.34
C LEU A 248 6.25 50.17 -32.73
N PRO A 249 5.06 50.38 -33.33
CA PRO A 249 4.74 49.82 -34.65
C PRO A 249 5.70 50.26 -35.77
N GLU A 250 6.18 51.51 -35.70
CA GLU A 250 7.19 52.07 -36.61
C GLU A 250 8.55 51.33 -36.58
N ARG A 251 8.81 50.53 -35.54
CA ARG A 251 9.99 49.65 -35.41
C ARG A 251 9.71 48.17 -35.69
N GLY A 252 8.53 47.84 -36.22
CA GLY A 252 8.16 46.47 -36.61
C GLY A 252 7.48 45.65 -35.50
N MET A 253 7.14 46.27 -34.36
CA MET A 253 6.24 45.65 -33.37
C MET A 253 4.86 45.47 -34.01
N ARG A 254 4.30 44.27 -33.92
CA ARG A 254 3.00 43.93 -34.52
C ARG A 254 1.85 44.43 -33.66
N GLU A 255 0.74 44.80 -34.30
CA GLU A 255 -0.46 45.21 -33.56
C GLU A 255 -1.11 43.99 -32.91
N GLY A 256 -1.41 44.10 -31.61
CA GLY A 256 -1.98 42.99 -30.82
C GLY A 256 -0.99 41.90 -30.37
N SER A 257 0.33 42.08 -30.55
CA SER A 257 1.34 41.08 -30.16
C SER A 257 1.52 40.93 -28.64
N ASN A 258 1.96 39.73 -28.23
CA ASN A 258 2.40 39.47 -26.86
C ASN A 258 3.80 40.08 -26.65
N LYS A 259 3.94 40.97 -25.67
CA LYS A 259 5.16 41.76 -25.45
C LYS A 259 6.01 41.13 -24.36
N VAL A 260 7.18 40.63 -24.74
CA VAL A 260 8.08 39.89 -23.83
C VAL A 260 9.42 40.60 -23.73
N ILE A 261 9.93 40.78 -22.51
CA ILE A 261 11.31 41.18 -22.26
C ILE A 261 12.03 40.03 -21.57
N VAL A 262 13.15 39.58 -22.15
CA VAL A 262 14.09 38.66 -21.50
C VAL A 262 15.29 39.49 -21.03
N ILE A 263 15.34 39.76 -19.73
CA ILE A 263 16.42 40.52 -19.08
C ILE A 263 17.57 39.56 -18.77
N ILE A 264 18.80 39.89 -19.13
CA ILE A 264 19.99 39.07 -18.82
C ILE A 264 21.05 39.97 -18.18
N THR A 265 21.51 39.65 -16.96
CA THR A 265 22.42 40.50 -16.17
C THR A 265 23.27 39.71 -15.18
N ASP A 266 24.45 40.22 -14.85
CA ASP A 266 25.36 39.68 -13.82
C ASP A 266 25.31 40.46 -12.49
N GLY A 267 24.67 41.63 -12.49
CA GLY A 267 24.62 42.56 -11.36
C GLY A 267 23.21 42.84 -10.82
N LEU A 268 23.18 43.68 -9.77
CA LEU A 268 21.94 44.34 -9.32
C LEU A 268 21.83 45.71 -9.98
N ALA A 269 20.59 46.16 -10.22
CA ALA A 269 20.33 47.47 -10.81
C ALA A 269 21.01 48.61 -10.01
N THR A 270 21.76 49.46 -10.70
CA THR A 270 22.43 50.65 -10.10
C THR A 270 21.50 51.85 -10.00
N ASP A 271 20.38 51.85 -10.72
CA ASP A 271 19.30 52.82 -10.59
C ASP A 271 18.16 52.29 -9.69
N LYS A 272 17.08 53.07 -9.57
CA LYS A 272 15.94 52.77 -8.68
C LYS A 272 14.64 52.80 -9.45
N ASP A 273 13.70 51.92 -9.08
CA ASP A 273 12.35 52.01 -9.60
C ASP A 273 11.71 53.37 -9.25
N ARG A 274 10.96 53.92 -10.21
CA ARG A 274 10.15 55.13 -10.08
C ARG A 274 8.72 54.88 -10.58
N GLY A 275 8.21 53.66 -10.40
CA GLY A 275 6.91 53.18 -10.91
C GLY A 275 6.98 52.53 -12.29
N ILE A 276 8.19 52.22 -12.77
CA ILE A 276 8.49 51.66 -14.09
C ILE A 276 8.01 50.21 -14.21
N ILE A 277 8.18 49.40 -13.15
CA ILE A 277 7.67 48.01 -13.14
C ILE A 277 6.14 47.99 -13.10
N ALA A 278 5.52 48.94 -12.39
CA ALA A 278 4.07 49.13 -12.39
C ALA A 278 3.56 49.59 -13.76
N GLU A 279 4.26 50.50 -14.44
CA GLU A 279 3.97 50.93 -15.82
C GLU A 279 4.07 49.76 -16.81
N ALA A 280 5.15 48.96 -16.75
CA ALA A 280 5.36 47.79 -17.60
C ALA A 280 4.26 46.73 -17.41
N THR A 281 3.88 46.48 -16.15
CA THR A 281 2.80 45.54 -15.82
C THR A 281 1.44 46.06 -16.30
N LYS A 282 1.18 47.38 -16.19
CA LYS A 282 -0.03 48.00 -16.75
C LYS A 282 -0.06 48.01 -18.29
N LYS A 283 1.10 48.07 -18.94
CA LYS A 283 1.27 47.92 -20.41
C LYS A 283 1.19 46.44 -20.88
N GLY A 284 0.97 45.48 -19.98
CA GLY A 284 0.81 44.06 -20.32
C GLY A 284 2.12 43.36 -20.70
N ILE A 285 3.28 43.91 -20.31
CA ILE A 285 4.59 43.39 -20.74
C ILE A 285 5.07 42.31 -19.78
N LEU A 286 5.21 41.08 -20.30
CA LEU A 286 5.79 39.93 -19.60
C LEU A 286 7.31 40.11 -19.48
N ARG A 287 7.85 39.89 -18.28
CA ARG A 287 9.28 40.08 -17.99
C ARG A 287 9.85 38.81 -17.37
N LEU A 288 10.79 38.19 -18.08
CA LEU A 288 11.63 37.12 -17.58
C LEU A 288 13.01 37.70 -17.27
N ILE A 289 13.71 37.15 -16.28
CA ILE A 289 15.05 37.58 -15.90
C ILE A 289 15.99 36.40 -15.68
N ILE A 290 17.18 36.49 -16.24
CA ILE A 290 18.27 35.53 -16.11
C ILE A 290 19.43 36.25 -15.42
N GLY A 291 19.53 36.06 -14.09
CA GLY A 291 20.64 36.55 -13.28
C GLY A 291 21.79 35.54 -13.29
N VAL A 292 23.00 35.95 -13.66
CA VAL A 292 24.16 35.06 -13.79
C VAL A 292 25.31 35.48 -12.89
N GLY A 293 25.63 34.66 -11.88
CA GLY A 293 26.81 34.82 -11.03
C GLY A 293 26.52 34.87 -9.53
N VAL A 294 27.60 34.94 -8.74
CA VAL A 294 27.57 34.80 -7.26
C VAL A 294 26.88 35.95 -6.53
N HIS A 295 26.61 37.08 -7.19
CA HIS A 295 25.98 38.26 -6.59
C HIS A 295 24.53 38.01 -6.14
N PHE A 296 23.89 36.93 -6.64
CA PHE A 296 22.50 36.55 -6.33
C PHE A 296 22.38 35.48 -5.24
N ASN A 297 23.46 35.15 -4.52
CA ASN A 297 23.44 34.12 -3.49
C ASN A 297 22.65 34.49 -2.23
N SER A 298 22.54 35.77 -1.86
CA SER A 298 21.78 36.24 -0.69
C SER A 298 20.30 36.48 -1.01
N GLU A 299 19.39 36.22 -0.06
CA GLU A 299 17.96 36.46 -0.27
C GLU A 299 17.63 37.94 -0.56
N GLU A 300 18.40 38.89 0.00
CA GLU A 300 18.24 40.32 -0.31
C GLU A 300 18.53 40.62 -1.80
N SER A 301 19.55 39.98 -2.39
CA SER A 301 19.81 40.09 -3.83
C SER A 301 18.74 39.41 -4.67
N LYS A 302 18.22 38.25 -4.23
CA LYS A 302 17.15 37.53 -4.93
C LYS A 302 15.87 38.35 -4.98
N GLU A 303 15.47 38.96 -3.87
CA GLU A 303 14.28 39.83 -3.82
C GLU A 303 14.43 41.06 -4.72
N LYS A 304 15.62 41.67 -4.74
CA LYS A 304 15.96 42.77 -5.65
C LYS A 304 15.99 42.38 -7.13
N ILE A 305 16.08 41.09 -7.47
CA ILE A 305 15.85 40.58 -8.83
C ILE A 305 14.37 40.23 -9.08
N ARG A 306 13.67 39.62 -8.13
CA ARG A 306 12.24 39.24 -8.25
C ARG A 306 11.38 40.43 -8.65
N GLN A 307 11.62 41.62 -8.07
CA GLN A 307 10.91 42.85 -8.41
C GLN A 307 10.98 43.27 -9.90
N LEU A 308 11.97 42.81 -10.66
CA LEU A 308 12.13 43.16 -12.09
C LEU A 308 11.23 42.28 -12.99
N ALA A 309 10.95 41.06 -12.56
CA ALA A 309 10.20 40.06 -13.32
C ALA A 309 8.68 40.29 -13.27
N SER A 310 7.94 39.40 -13.92
CA SER A 310 6.50 39.20 -13.75
C SER A 310 6.22 38.03 -12.80
N ALA A 311 5.11 38.03 -12.07
CA ALA A 311 4.70 36.85 -11.30
C ALA A 311 4.11 35.76 -12.22
N PRO A 312 4.27 34.46 -11.91
CA PRO A 312 4.94 33.92 -10.72
C PRO A 312 6.47 33.80 -10.89
N PHE A 313 7.22 33.99 -9.80
CA PHE A 313 8.67 34.23 -9.87
C PHE A 313 9.52 32.98 -10.10
N ASP A 314 9.04 31.80 -9.70
CA ASP A 314 9.65 30.50 -9.97
C ASP A 314 9.76 30.17 -11.46
N GLN A 315 8.78 30.63 -12.25
CA GLN A 315 8.78 30.47 -13.71
C GLN A 315 9.64 31.54 -14.40
N THR A 316 9.53 32.79 -13.98
CA THR A 316 10.10 33.97 -14.68
C THR A 316 11.51 34.39 -14.22
N VAL A 317 11.96 33.97 -13.04
CA VAL A 317 13.31 34.27 -12.50
C VAL A 317 14.19 33.03 -12.61
N LYS A 318 15.22 33.09 -13.47
CA LYS A 318 16.32 32.13 -13.49
C LYS A 318 17.54 32.73 -12.83
N LEU A 319 18.14 31.98 -11.90
CA LEU A 319 19.44 32.30 -11.31
C LEU A 319 20.42 31.20 -11.68
N LEU A 320 21.55 31.59 -12.28
CA LEU A 320 22.63 30.70 -12.71
C LEU A 320 23.90 31.06 -11.95
N THR A 321 24.69 30.07 -11.55
CA THR A 321 25.94 30.31 -10.80
C THR A 321 27.11 30.72 -11.70
N ARG A 322 27.10 30.33 -12.98
CA ARG A 322 28.15 30.64 -13.96
C ARG A 322 27.56 30.90 -15.35
N PHE A 323 28.37 31.46 -16.25
CA PHE A 323 27.96 31.79 -17.62
C PHE A 323 27.89 30.58 -18.54
N GLU A 324 28.66 29.51 -18.29
CA GLU A 324 28.61 28.28 -19.07
C GLU A 324 27.24 27.59 -18.95
N ASP A 325 26.58 27.76 -17.80
CA ASP A 325 25.27 27.19 -17.49
C ASP A 325 24.13 27.86 -18.28
N LEU A 326 24.38 29.01 -18.95
CA LEU A 326 23.42 29.61 -19.89
C LEU A 326 23.02 28.61 -20.98
N LYS A 327 23.95 27.79 -21.48
CA LYS A 327 23.66 26.75 -22.48
C LYS A 327 22.61 25.76 -22.01
N ASN A 328 22.60 25.43 -20.73
CA ASN A 328 21.64 24.50 -20.12
C ASN A 328 20.32 25.19 -19.73
N SER A 329 20.34 26.49 -19.48
CA SER A 329 19.12 27.29 -19.29
C SER A 329 18.29 27.45 -20.57
N PHE A 330 18.85 27.10 -21.73
CA PHE A 330 18.22 27.31 -23.02
C PHE A 330 16.94 26.47 -23.19
N ASP A 331 16.96 25.17 -22.89
CA ASP A 331 15.75 24.33 -23.05
C ASP A 331 14.65 24.69 -22.02
N ASP A 332 15.04 25.24 -20.86
CA ASP A 332 14.10 25.82 -19.86
C ASP A 332 13.49 27.15 -20.33
N LEU A 333 14.27 28.01 -21.00
CA LEU A 333 13.73 29.23 -21.62
C LEU A 333 12.87 28.90 -22.85
N GLN A 334 13.28 27.91 -23.65
CA GLN A 334 12.57 27.52 -24.87
C GLN A 334 11.23 26.86 -24.56
N SER A 335 11.15 25.96 -23.57
CA SER A 335 9.87 25.35 -23.18
C SER A 335 8.88 26.42 -22.69
N LYS A 336 9.34 27.39 -21.90
CA LYS A 336 8.54 28.56 -21.48
C LYS A 336 8.13 29.44 -22.65
N ILE A 337 8.99 29.65 -23.65
CA ILE A 337 8.67 30.41 -24.87
C ILE A 337 7.64 29.68 -25.75
N PHE A 338 7.74 28.36 -25.94
CA PHE A 338 6.72 27.60 -26.66
C PHE A 338 5.38 27.49 -25.90
N ALA A 339 5.40 27.51 -24.57
CA ALA A 339 4.19 27.67 -23.76
C ALA A 339 3.53 29.05 -23.95
N ILE A 340 4.34 30.11 -24.12
CA ILE A 340 3.87 31.47 -24.46
C ILE A 340 3.29 31.56 -25.89
N GLU A 341 3.77 30.76 -26.84
CA GLU A 341 3.24 30.69 -28.21
C GLU A 341 2.06 29.72 -28.40
N GLY A 342 1.88 28.73 -27.53
CA GLY A 342 0.95 27.62 -27.76
C GLY A 342 1.39 26.66 -28.87
N THR A 343 2.69 26.56 -29.15
CA THR A 343 3.30 25.83 -30.30
C THR A 343 4.18 24.64 -29.87
N SER A 344 3.89 24.02 -28.72
CA SER A 344 4.72 22.99 -28.11
C SER A 344 4.68 21.61 -28.82
N ASP A 345 5.34 21.50 -29.97
CA ASP A 345 5.71 20.22 -30.64
C ASP A 345 6.55 19.29 -29.72
N THR A 346 7.04 19.81 -28.58
CA THR A 346 7.79 19.08 -27.55
C THR A 346 6.92 18.29 -26.55
N GLY A 347 5.59 18.41 -26.62
CA GLY A 347 4.65 17.52 -25.90
C GLY A 347 4.69 17.55 -24.37
N SER A 348 5.25 18.60 -23.75
CA SER A 348 5.39 18.74 -22.30
C SER A 348 4.52 19.88 -21.75
N PHE A 349 3.83 19.63 -20.63
CA PHE A 349 2.89 20.53 -19.96
C PHE A 349 3.27 20.72 -18.48
N HIS A 350 3.17 21.94 -17.97
CA HIS A 350 3.43 22.26 -16.56
C HIS A 350 2.13 22.51 -15.79
N MET A 351 1.35 23.53 -16.16
CA MET A 351 0.07 23.89 -15.51
C MET A 351 -1.08 24.12 -16.51
N GLU A 352 -0.79 24.04 -17.81
CA GLU A 352 -1.74 24.15 -18.92
C GLU A 352 -2.88 23.12 -18.83
N MET A 353 -2.58 21.94 -18.28
CA MET A 353 -3.52 20.83 -18.08
C MET A 353 -3.81 20.55 -16.60
N SER A 354 -3.48 21.47 -15.70
CA SER A 354 -3.41 21.26 -14.24
C SER A 354 -4.63 20.55 -13.63
N SER A 355 -5.83 20.79 -14.18
CA SER A 355 -7.09 20.20 -13.70
C SER A 355 -7.27 20.41 -12.19
N SER A 356 -6.95 21.62 -11.72
CA SER A 356 -6.90 21.98 -10.30
C SER A 356 -8.27 21.86 -9.61
N GLY A 357 -8.24 21.61 -8.30
CA GLY A 357 -9.46 21.35 -7.51
C GLY A 357 -10.08 19.99 -7.81
N PHE A 358 -9.32 19.03 -8.32
CA PHE A 358 -9.79 17.66 -8.57
C PHE A 358 -10.19 16.97 -7.24
N SER A 359 -9.35 17.13 -6.23
CA SER A 359 -9.70 16.95 -4.82
C SER A 359 -9.46 18.26 -4.05
N ALA A 360 -10.09 18.41 -2.89
CA ALA A 360 -10.04 19.62 -2.08
C ALA A 360 -10.19 19.28 -0.58
N ASP A 361 -9.52 20.05 0.28
CA ASP A 361 -9.69 20.00 1.74
C ASP A 361 -9.50 21.40 2.34
N ILE A 362 -10.11 21.66 3.49
CA ILE A 362 -10.15 22.96 4.17
C ILE A 362 -9.83 22.78 5.66
N ASN A 363 -8.64 23.18 6.08
CA ASN A 363 -8.30 23.17 7.51
C ASN A 363 -7.56 24.44 7.96
N GLN A 364 -7.94 24.94 9.14
CA GLN A 364 -7.34 26.13 9.80
C GLN A 364 -7.11 27.36 8.89
N GLY A 365 -7.98 27.61 7.89
CA GLY A 365 -7.81 28.74 6.96
C GLY A 365 -6.73 28.54 5.87
N ARG A 366 -6.20 27.31 5.74
CA ARG A 366 -5.54 26.82 4.52
C ARG A 366 -6.55 26.04 3.68
N ILE A 367 -6.46 26.23 2.37
CA ILE A 367 -7.22 25.52 1.35
C ILE A 367 -6.19 24.78 0.51
N VAL A 368 -6.35 23.46 0.38
CA VAL A 368 -5.43 22.60 -0.37
C VAL A 368 -6.20 21.93 -1.50
N LEU A 369 -5.72 22.13 -2.73
CA LEU A 369 -6.38 21.65 -3.95
C LEU A 369 -5.47 20.71 -4.74
N GLY A 370 -5.98 19.53 -5.11
CA GLY A 370 -5.30 18.59 -5.99
C GLY A 370 -5.25 19.10 -7.43
N ALA A 371 -4.08 19.00 -8.08
CA ALA A 371 -3.83 19.43 -9.44
C ALA A 371 -3.25 18.27 -10.27
N VAL A 372 -4.08 17.25 -10.52
CA VAL A 372 -3.67 15.93 -11.07
C VAL A 372 -2.99 15.98 -12.43
N GLY A 373 -3.23 17.03 -13.22
CA GLY A 373 -2.63 17.19 -14.55
C GLY A 373 -1.34 18.00 -14.60
N ALA A 374 -0.87 18.50 -13.46
CA ALA A 374 0.38 19.27 -13.39
C ALA A 374 1.61 18.41 -13.72
N ASP A 375 2.66 19.03 -14.27
CA ASP A 375 3.94 18.39 -14.67
C ASP A 375 3.74 17.06 -15.42
N ASN A 376 3.17 17.10 -16.63
CA ASN A 376 2.84 15.90 -17.44
C ASN A 376 2.03 14.85 -16.66
N TRP A 377 0.96 15.28 -15.99
CA TRP A 377 0.12 14.43 -15.13
C TRP A 377 0.88 13.72 -13.99
N ALA A 378 2.07 14.19 -13.62
CA ALA A 378 2.69 13.82 -12.36
C ALA A 378 1.84 14.25 -11.17
N GLY A 379 1.22 15.42 -11.30
CA GLY A 379 0.31 16.01 -10.34
C GLY A 379 1.02 16.76 -9.22
N GLY A 380 0.24 17.19 -8.24
CA GLY A 380 0.69 17.98 -7.11
C GLY A 380 -0.47 18.63 -6.38
N LEU A 381 -0.14 19.52 -5.45
CA LEU A 381 -1.08 20.30 -4.66
C LEU A 381 -0.89 21.80 -4.89
N LEU A 382 -1.97 22.55 -4.79
CA LEU A 382 -1.98 24.00 -4.74
C LEU A 382 -2.48 24.43 -3.36
N GLU A 383 -1.59 24.98 -2.55
CA GLU A 383 -1.93 25.60 -1.27
C GLU A 383 -2.29 27.08 -1.46
N GLN A 384 -3.41 27.49 -0.86
CA GLN A 384 -3.78 28.89 -0.70
C GLN A 384 -4.18 29.16 0.75
N GLN A 385 -3.58 30.19 1.36
CA GLN A 385 -3.84 30.59 2.74
C GLN A 385 -4.59 31.94 2.80
N ASP A 386 -5.45 32.13 3.79
CA ASP A 386 -6.11 33.41 4.02
C ASP A 386 -5.07 34.54 4.26
N GLY A 387 -5.18 35.62 3.47
CA GLY A 387 -4.24 36.76 3.46
C GLY A 387 -3.15 36.73 2.38
N PHE A 388 -2.83 35.57 1.79
CA PHE A 388 -1.85 35.49 0.70
C PHE A 388 -2.50 35.65 -0.67
N VAL A 389 -1.92 36.52 -1.50
CA VAL A 389 -2.33 36.77 -2.90
C VAL A 389 -1.69 35.75 -3.88
N GLN A 390 -0.61 35.10 -3.45
CA GLN A 390 0.21 34.22 -4.29
C GLN A 390 -0.03 32.75 -3.92
N GLU A 391 -0.21 31.90 -4.93
CA GLU A 391 -0.41 30.46 -4.76
C GLU A 391 0.93 29.73 -4.53
N LYS A 392 0.89 28.60 -3.82
CA LYS A 392 2.06 27.74 -3.59
C LYS A 392 1.81 26.36 -4.21
N PHE A 393 2.52 26.07 -5.29
CA PHE A 393 2.55 24.73 -5.86
C PHE A 393 3.48 23.83 -5.03
N VAL A 394 2.97 22.67 -4.61
CA VAL A 394 3.69 21.65 -3.86
C VAL A 394 3.72 20.39 -4.70
N THR A 395 4.93 19.94 -5.04
CA THR A 395 5.17 18.77 -5.89
C THR A 395 6.19 17.84 -5.25
N PHE A 396 6.28 16.62 -5.75
CA PHE A 396 7.22 15.62 -5.25
C PHE A 396 8.62 15.88 -5.83
N PRO A 397 9.64 16.21 -5.00
CA PRO A 397 10.91 16.78 -5.49
C PRO A 397 11.91 15.74 -6.02
N LEU A 398 11.61 14.45 -5.88
CA LEU A 398 12.49 13.33 -6.23
C LEU A 398 11.93 12.60 -7.46
N TYR A 399 12.78 12.20 -8.40
CA TYR A 399 12.41 11.34 -9.55
C TYR A 399 11.20 11.83 -10.37
N LYS A 400 11.14 13.12 -10.78
CA LYS A 400 10.04 13.68 -11.61
C LYS A 400 9.54 12.74 -12.72
N LYS A 401 10.46 12.07 -13.43
CA LYS A 401 10.14 11.15 -14.53
C LYS A 401 9.42 9.85 -14.13
N GLU A 402 9.59 9.38 -12.89
CA GLU A 402 8.82 8.23 -12.37
C GLU A 402 7.40 8.63 -11.91
N MET A 403 7.18 9.92 -11.70
CA MET A 403 5.86 10.47 -11.37
C MET A 403 5.02 10.77 -12.62
N GLU A 404 5.59 10.95 -13.82
CA GLU A 404 4.84 11.25 -15.05
C GLU A 404 3.62 10.31 -15.24
N GLY A 405 2.41 10.89 -15.34
CA GLY A 405 1.15 10.14 -15.41
C GLY A 405 0.60 9.54 -14.11
N ALA A 406 1.19 9.81 -12.93
CA ALA A 406 0.81 9.22 -11.64
C ALA A 406 -0.45 9.81 -10.97
N TYR A 407 -0.90 11.00 -11.39
CA TYR A 407 -2.03 11.75 -10.83
C TYR A 407 -1.90 12.06 -9.33
N LEU A 408 -0.77 12.60 -8.87
CA LEU A 408 -0.64 13.07 -7.49
C LEU A 408 -1.67 14.19 -7.19
N GLY A 409 -2.36 14.07 -6.06
CA GLY A 409 -3.48 14.95 -5.71
C GLY A 409 -4.84 14.48 -6.25
N TYR A 410 -4.97 13.22 -6.66
CA TYR A 410 -6.27 12.65 -7.05
C TYR A 410 -7.22 12.57 -5.86
N ALA A 411 -6.70 12.16 -4.71
CA ALA A 411 -7.33 12.28 -3.41
C ALA A 411 -6.35 12.99 -2.46
N LEU A 412 -6.86 13.75 -1.50
CA LEU A 412 -6.06 14.33 -0.43
C LEU A 412 -6.90 14.41 0.86
N LYS A 413 -6.28 14.26 2.03
CA LYS A 413 -6.95 14.33 3.33
C LYS A 413 -6.00 14.80 4.42
N TYR A 414 -6.42 15.77 5.23
CA TYR A 414 -5.74 16.19 6.45
C TYR A 414 -5.68 15.08 7.50
N LEU A 415 -4.55 14.95 8.19
CA LEU A 415 -4.40 14.13 9.40
C LEU A 415 -3.80 15.00 10.52
N GLN A 416 -4.33 14.83 11.73
CA GLN A 416 -3.83 15.43 12.97
C GLN A 416 -3.00 14.37 13.71
N ARG A 417 -1.72 14.60 14.03
CA ARG A 417 -1.00 13.67 14.93
C ARG A 417 0.04 14.34 15.83
N GLN A 418 -0.14 14.24 17.15
CA GLN A 418 0.72 14.80 18.20
C GLN A 418 1.02 16.29 18.00
N GLN A 419 -0.02 17.10 17.77
CA GLN A 419 0.08 18.53 17.40
C GLN A 419 0.79 18.83 16.06
N ARG A 420 1.03 17.80 15.22
CA ARG A 420 1.63 17.95 13.88
C ARG A 420 0.54 17.90 12.81
N GLU A 421 0.75 18.71 11.79
CA GLU A 421 -0.18 18.92 10.69
C GLU A 421 0.27 18.10 9.48
N LEU A 422 -0.45 17.04 9.16
CA LEU A 422 -0.09 16.11 8.09
C LEU A 422 -1.15 16.11 6.98
N TYR A 423 -0.74 15.74 5.78
CA TYR A 423 -1.64 15.46 4.66
C TYR A 423 -1.27 14.14 4.00
N ALA A 424 -2.24 13.23 3.89
CA ALA A 424 -2.17 12.08 3.00
C ALA A 424 -2.60 12.51 1.59
N VAL A 425 -1.84 12.11 0.57
CA VAL A 425 -2.06 12.51 -0.82
C VAL A 425 -1.94 11.30 -1.74
N GLY A 426 -2.99 11.02 -2.49
CA GLY A 426 -3.09 9.90 -3.43
C GLY A 426 -2.47 10.20 -4.79
N ALA A 427 -1.74 9.23 -5.33
CA ALA A 427 -1.25 9.16 -6.70
C ALA A 427 -1.61 7.77 -7.30
N PRO A 428 -2.91 7.51 -7.58
CA PRO A 428 -3.41 6.16 -7.86
C PRO A 428 -2.96 5.56 -9.20
N ARG A 429 -2.32 6.35 -10.07
CA ARG A 429 -1.69 5.86 -11.30
C ARG A 429 -0.18 5.67 -11.20
N TYR A 430 0.44 5.97 -10.05
CA TYR A 430 1.89 5.82 -9.86
C TYR A 430 2.37 4.42 -10.27
N GLN A 431 3.27 4.36 -11.26
CA GLN A 431 3.79 3.12 -11.87
C GLN A 431 2.67 2.10 -12.26
N HIS A 432 1.47 2.60 -12.57
CA HIS A 432 0.22 1.83 -12.80
C HIS A 432 -0.29 1.01 -11.59
N VAL A 433 0.34 1.11 -10.42
CA VAL A 433 -0.04 0.38 -9.20
C VAL A 433 -0.82 1.28 -8.22
N GLY A 434 -0.36 2.52 -8.07
CA GLY A 434 -0.89 3.48 -7.09
C GLY A 434 0.00 3.65 -5.86
N ARG A 435 -0.08 4.84 -5.25
CA ARG A 435 0.76 5.26 -4.12
C ARG A 435 0.03 6.30 -3.28
N VAL A 436 0.33 6.35 -1.98
CA VAL A 436 -0.05 7.44 -1.08
C VAL A 436 1.21 8.06 -0.48
N ILE A 437 1.23 9.38 -0.41
CA ILE A 437 2.36 10.18 0.09
C ILE A 437 1.90 10.97 1.31
N ILE A 438 2.66 10.89 2.40
CA ILE A 438 2.41 11.65 3.63
C ILE A 438 3.38 12.83 3.68
N PHE A 439 2.82 14.04 3.69
CA PHE A 439 3.55 15.28 3.92
C PHE A 439 3.27 15.80 5.34
N GLU A 440 4.26 16.46 5.95
CA GLU A 440 4.11 17.28 7.15
C GLU A 440 4.32 18.75 6.80
N ILE A 441 3.42 19.62 7.28
CA ILE A 441 3.55 21.07 7.14
C ILE A 441 4.20 21.65 8.40
N ASN A 442 5.30 22.39 8.23
CA ASN A 442 5.89 23.15 9.31
C ASN A 442 5.08 24.43 9.57
N ALA A 443 4.36 24.49 10.69
CA ALA A 443 3.43 25.58 11.04
C ALA A 443 4.06 26.99 11.11
N THR A 444 5.39 27.13 11.27
CA THR A 444 6.06 28.46 11.32
C THR A 444 6.57 28.94 9.97
N THR A 445 6.69 28.05 8.98
CA THR A 445 7.24 28.37 7.64
C THR A 445 6.32 27.98 6.48
N ALA A 446 5.16 27.38 6.79
CA ALA A 446 4.24 26.76 5.83
C ALA A 446 4.91 25.80 4.83
N ASN A 447 6.07 25.22 5.20
CA ASN A 447 6.84 24.36 4.29
C ASN A 447 6.44 22.90 4.44
N TRP A 448 6.13 22.30 3.29
CA TRP A 448 5.73 20.91 3.15
C TRP A 448 6.98 20.03 3.08
N THR A 449 7.01 18.97 3.88
CA THR A 449 8.13 18.04 3.97
C THR A 449 7.64 16.61 3.80
N LEU A 450 8.33 15.82 2.97
CA LEU A 450 8.02 14.40 2.82
C LEU A 450 8.32 13.66 4.12
N LYS A 451 7.39 12.81 4.59
CA LYS A 451 7.56 11.97 5.79
C LYS A 451 7.54 10.48 5.48
N GLN A 452 6.56 10.05 4.71
CA GLN A 452 6.35 8.64 4.40
C GLN A 452 5.74 8.47 3.02
N GLU A 453 6.03 7.32 2.41
CA GLU A 453 5.43 6.87 1.17
C GLU A 453 4.88 5.46 1.36
N ILE A 454 3.64 5.25 0.98
CA ILE A 454 2.93 3.97 1.08
C ILE A 454 2.66 3.52 -0.36
N LYS A 455 3.15 2.36 -0.76
CA LYS A 455 2.99 1.81 -2.12
C LYS A 455 1.82 0.82 -2.15
N GLY A 456 1.05 0.83 -3.22
CA GLY A 456 0.10 -0.25 -3.49
C GLY A 456 0.81 -1.53 -3.93
N GLU A 457 0.08 -2.64 -3.97
CA GLU A 457 0.63 -3.98 -4.26
C GLU A 457 0.27 -4.50 -5.66
N GLN A 458 -0.86 -4.05 -6.24
CA GLN A 458 -1.43 -4.63 -7.45
C GLN A 458 -1.60 -3.59 -8.57
N THR A 459 -1.06 -3.88 -9.75
CA THR A 459 -1.24 -3.09 -10.96
C THR A 459 -2.71 -2.97 -11.34
N GLY A 460 -3.16 -1.76 -11.65
CA GLY A 460 -4.54 -1.44 -12.00
C GLY A 460 -5.46 -1.18 -10.79
N SER A 461 -5.05 -1.53 -9.56
CA SER A 461 -5.91 -1.48 -8.36
C SER A 461 -6.38 -0.08 -7.94
N TYR A 462 -5.73 0.97 -8.45
CA TYR A 462 -6.03 2.37 -8.16
C TYR A 462 -5.81 2.75 -6.67
N PHE A 463 -4.80 2.14 -6.04
CA PHE A 463 -4.45 2.34 -4.64
C PHE A 463 -4.12 3.81 -4.33
N GLY A 464 -4.85 4.39 -3.37
CA GLY A 464 -4.78 5.83 -3.08
C GLY A 464 -5.80 6.67 -3.85
N GLY A 465 -6.74 6.05 -4.56
CA GLY A 465 -7.83 6.76 -5.26
C GLY A 465 -8.89 7.35 -4.33
N VAL A 466 -8.96 6.87 -3.09
CA VAL A 466 -9.83 7.37 -1.99
C VAL A 466 -9.02 7.32 -0.70
N LEU A 467 -9.17 8.34 0.15
CA LEU A 467 -8.49 8.46 1.45
C LEU A 467 -9.49 8.90 2.52
N CYS A 468 -9.52 8.21 3.66
CA CYS A 468 -10.27 8.66 4.84
C CYS A 468 -9.36 8.67 6.08
N ALA A 469 -9.40 9.77 6.81
CA ALA A 469 -8.81 9.87 8.15
C ALA A 469 -9.87 9.41 9.16
N VAL A 470 -9.48 8.66 10.19
CA VAL A 470 -10.39 8.25 11.27
C VAL A 470 -9.72 8.49 12.62
N ASP A 471 -10.40 9.25 13.46
CA ASP A 471 -10.18 9.36 14.90
C ASP A 471 -11.11 8.34 15.57
N ILE A 472 -10.57 7.34 16.27
CA ILE A 472 -11.34 6.16 16.72
C ILE A 472 -11.93 6.36 18.13
N ASP A 473 -11.20 6.99 19.06
CA ASP A 473 -11.65 7.28 20.43
C ASP A 473 -12.07 8.75 20.65
N MET A 474 -12.22 9.51 19.57
CA MET A 474 -12.72 10.89 19.53
C MET A 474 -11.86 11.88 20.34
N ASP A 475 -10.54 11.66 20.37
CA ASP A 475 -9.58 12.51 21.11
C ASP A 475 -9.07 13.73 20.32
N GLN A 476 -9.54 13.89 19.06
CA GLN A 476 -9.16 14.86 18.03
C GLN A 476 -7.83 14.58 17.31
N GLU A 477 -7.13 13.49 17.62
CA GLU A 477 -5.95 13.04 16.90
C GLU A 477 -6.31 11.87 15.96
N THR A 478 -5.86 11.94 14.70
CA THR A 478 -6.16 10.90 13.70
C THR A 478 -5.42 9.61 14.06
N ASP A 479 -6.14 8.54 14.39
CA ASP A 479 -5.58 7.24 14.78
C ASP A 479 -5.34 6.32 13.57
N LEU A 480 -6.21 6.38 12.55
CA LEU A 480 -6.12 5.57 11.32
C LEU A 480 -6.14 6.40 10.03
N LEU A 481 -5.47 5.88 9.00
CA LEU A 481 -5.63 6.25 7.60
C LEU A 481 -6.18 5.05 6.81
N LEU A 482 -7.35 5.20 6.22
CA LEU A 482 -7.94 4.23 5.30
C LEU A 482 -7.59 4.59 3.87
N VAL A 483 -7.09 3.62 3.10
CA VAL A 483 -6.67 3.80 1.71
C VAL A 483 -7.49 2.90 0.79
N GLY A 484 -8.31 3.52 -0.07
CA GLY A 484 -9.11 2.83 -1.06
C GLY A 484 -8.30 2.41 -2.29
N ALA A 485 -8.51 1.17 -2.72
CA ALA A 485 -8.03 0.58 -3.96
C ALA A 485 -9.23 -0.06 -4.70
N HIS A 486 -10.15 0.79 -5.17
CA HIS A 486 -11.47 0.34 -5.64
C HIS A 486 -11.47 -0.38 -6.99
N LEU A 487 -10.32 -0.52 -7.66
CA LEU A 487 -10.16 -1.37 -8.85
C LEU A 487 -9.32 -2.62 -8.54
N TYR A 488 -8.98 -2.88 -7.26
CA TYR A 488 -8.28 -4.10 -6.85
C TYR A 488 -9.10 -5.34 -7.25
N PHE A 489 -8.46 -6.32 -7.86
CA PHE A 489 -9.13 -7.49 -8.43
C PHE A 489 -8.70 -8.79 -7.74
N THR A 490 -9.68 -9.64 -7.46
CA THR A 490 -9.51 -11.06 -7.15
C THR A 490 -10.62 -11.85 -7.85
N GLU A 491 -10.47 -13.17 -7.95
CA GLU A 491 -11.50 -14.03 -8.58
C GLU A 491 -12.87 -13.98 -7.88
N THR A 492 -12.95 -13.48 -6.63
CA THR A 492 -14.20 -13.46 -5.84
C THR A 492 -14.65 -12.07 -5.37
N ARG A 493 -13.76 -11.09 -5.24
CA ARG A 493 -14.04 -9.73 -4.70
C ARG A 493 -13.33 -8.65 -5.53
N GLY A 494 -14.02 -7.54 -5.76
CA GLY A 494 -13.54 -6.38 -6.52
C GLY A 494 -13.57 -5.11 -5.69
N GLY A 495 -12.40 -4.53 -5.47
CA GLY A 495 -12.15 -3.43 -4.55
C GLY A 495 -11.57 -3.89 -3.22
N ASN A 496 -10.78 -3.03 -2.60
CA ASN A 496 -10.13 -3.25 -1.31
C ASN A 496 -9.96 -1.91 -0.56
N VAL A 497 -9.96 -1.94 0.77
CA VAL A 497 -9.59 -0.79 1.62
C VAL A 497 -8.53 -1.23 2.62
N SER A 498 -7.31 -0.74 2.46
CA SER A 498 -6.21 -1.01 3.40
C SER A 498 -6.31 -0.10 4.62
N VAL A 499 -6.20 -0.68 5.81
CA VAL A 499 -6.21 0.03 7.10
C VAL A 499 -4.77 0.28 7.53
N TYR A 500 -4.38 1.53 7.73
CA TYR A 500 -3.11 1.89 8.35
C TYR A 500 -3.38 2.60 9.68
N GLY A 501 -2.59 2.27 10.70
CA GLY A 501 -2.62 2.95 12.01
C GLY A 501 -1.20 3.29 12.45
N TRP A 502 -1.06 4.17 13.43
CA TRP A 502 0.28 4.64 13.84
C TRP A 502 1.10 3.58 14.58
N GLU A 503 2.42 3.66 14.38
CA GLU A 503 3.46 3.08 15.20
C GLU A 503 4.62 4.09 15.25
N GLU A 504 4.92 4.59 16.45
CA GLU A 504 5.73 5.80 16.67
C GLU A 504 5.24 7.00 15.81
N GLU A 505 6.05 7.46 14.85
CA GLU A 505 5.72 8.55 13.90
C GLU A 505 5.32 8.06 12.50
N ARG A 506 5.03 6.76 12.32
CA ARG A 506 4.82 6.15 10.99
C ARG A 506 3.48 5.41 10.91
N LEU A 507 2.88 5.39 9.72
CA LEU A 507 1.68 4.62 9.44
C LEU A 507 2.07 3.19 9.03
N VAL A 508 1.62 2.19 9.77
CA VAL A 508 1.87 0.76 9.51
C VAL A 508 0.55 0.04 9.19
N PRO A 509 0.55 -0.99 8.32
CA PRO A 509 -0.67 -1.71 7.98
C PRO A 509 -1.21 -2.46 9.20
N ARG A 510 -2.50 -2.26 9.50
CA ARG A 510 -3.25 -2.95 10.57
C ARG A 510 -4.23 -3.99 10.03
N GLY A 511 -4.50 -4.00 8.72
CA GLY A 511 -5.35 -4.98 8.05
C GLY A 511 -5.99 -4.43 6.78
N GLY A 512 -7.11 -5.01 6.39
CA GLY A 512 -7.95 -4.52 5.30
C GLY A 512 -9.43 -4.80 5.56
N LEU A 513 -10.30 -3.97 4.99
CA LEU A 513 -11.74 -4.16 4.97
C LEU A 513 -12.13 -4.74 3.60
N HIS A 514 -13.10 -5.66 3.58
CA HIS A 514 -13.53 -6.36 2.38
C HIS A 514 -15.05 -6.57 2.35
N GLY A 515 -15.70 -6.14 1.26
CA GLY A 515 -17.10 -6.48 0.94
C GLY A 515 -17.29 -7.95 0.58
N ASP A 516 -18.54 -8.36 0.31
CA ASP A 516 -18.91 -9.76 0.10
C ASP A 516 -18.24 -10.44 -1.12
N PRO A 517 -17.95 -11.75 -1.04
CA PRO A 517 -17.57 -12.54 -2.21
C PRO A 517 -18.75 -12.73 -3.17
N GLY A 518 -18.46 -12.66 -4.47
CA GLY A 518 -19.43 -12.73 -5.57
C GLY A 518 -19.32 -11.56 -6.55
N TYR A 519 -18.67 -10.47 -6.16
CA TYR A 519 -18.61 -9.22 -6.92
C TYR A 519 -17.17 -8.84 -7.33
N PRO A 520 -16.51 -9.59 -8.23
CA PRO A 520 -15.11 -9.35 -8.63
C PRO A 520 -14.86 -7.98 -9.31
N LEU A 521 -15.91 -7.24 -9.64
CA LEU A 521 -15.86 -5.86 -10.18
C LEU A 521 -16.69 -4.85 -9.34
N GLY A 522 -17.09 -5.20 -8.11
CA GLY A 522 -18.03 -4.42 -7.28
C GLY A 522 -17.58 -3.01 -6.87
N ARG A 523 -16.28 -2.72 -6.98
CA ARG A 523 -15.61 -1.47 -6.59
C ARG A 523 -15.79 -1.10 -5.11
N PHE A 524 -15.68 -2.09 -4.23
CA PHE A 524 -15.57 -1.85 -2.79
C PHE A 524 -14.43 -0.86 -2.46
N GLY A 525 -14.73 0.19 -1.70
CA GLY A 525 -13.78 1.28 -1.41
C GLY A 525 -13.84 2.44 -2.41
N ALA A 526 -14.85 2.52 -3.28
CA ALA A 526 -15.05 3.67 -4.18
C ALA A 526 -15.48 4.95 -3.45
N ALA A 527 -16.10 4.79 -2.28
CA ALA A 527 -16.34 5.84 -1.29
C ALA A 527 -15.99 5.29 0.10
N ILE A 528 -15.44 6.14 0.96
CA ILE A 528 -15.13 5.82 2.37
C ILE A 528 -15.44 7.08 3.18
N THR A 529 -16.18 6.96 4.28
CA THR A 529 -16.39 8.04 5.26
C THR A 529 -16.35 7.46 6.67
N ASP A 530 -15.77 8.20 7.60
CA ASP A 530 -16.06 8.07 9.02
C ASP A 530 -17.50 8.52 9.30
N LEU A 531 -18.13 7.94 10.33
CA LEU A 531 -19.54 8.12 10.69
C LEU A 531 -19.77 8.69 12.10
N GLU A 532 -18.70 8.95 12.86
CA GLU A 532 -18.75 9.10 14.32
C GLU A 532 -19.35 7.82 14.97
N ASP A 533 -19.81 7.88 16.21
CA ASP A 533 -20.45 6.73 16.87
C ASP A 533 -21.92 6.58 16.42
N ILE A 534 -22.24 5.48 15.72
CA ILE A 534 -23.62 5.11 15.35
C ILE A 534 -24.11 3.82 16.03
N ASN A 535 -23.47 3.40 17.12
CA ASN A 535 -23.84 2.19 17.87
C ASN A 535 -24.04 2.42 19.40
N GLY A 536 -23.40 3.45 19.96
CA GLY A 536 -23.46 3.84 21.38
C GLY A 536 -22.36 3.26 22.26
N ASP A 537 -21.26 2.73 21.69
CA ASP A 537 -20.10 2.23 22.44
C ASP A 537 -19.01 3.29 22.68
N GLY A 538 -19.10 4.46 22.04
CA GLY A 538 -18.15 5.55 22.15
C GLY A 538 -16.94 5.47 21.21
N LEU A 539 -16.97 4.62 20.17
CA LEU A 539 -15.95 4.55 19.12
C LEU A 539 -16.50 5.00 17.75
N THR A 540 -15.62 5.53 16.90
CA THR A 540 -16.00 5.95 15.53
C THR A 540 -16.17 4.76 14.59
N ASP A 541 -17.34 4.71 13.95
CA ASP A 541 -17.71 3.76 12.92
C ASP A 541 -17.37 4.28 11.50
N VAL A 542 -17.37 3.40 10.49
CA VAL A 542 -16.99 3.72 9.10
C VAL A 542 -17.95 3.10 8.09
N ALA A 543 -18.35 3.89 7.08
CA ALA A 543 -19.04 3.39 5.89
C ALA A 543 -18.09 3.25 4.69
N VAL A 544 -18.26 2.15 3.95
CA VAL A 544 -17.55 1.87 2.69
C VAL A 544 -18.54 1.57 1.57
N GLY A 545 -18.40 2.27 0.44
CA GLY A 545 -19.23 2.12 -0.75
C GLY A 545 -18.69 1.11 -1.75
N ALA A 546 -19.59 0.34 -2.35
CA ALA A 546 -19.32 -0.65 -3.40
C ALA A 546 -20.36 -0.53 -4.54
N PRO A 547 -20.29 0.53 -5.37
CA PRO A 547 -21.38 0.94 -6.26
C PRO A 547 -21.66 0.00 -7.44
N LEU A 548 -20.78 -0.95 -7.76
CA LEU A 548 -21.00 -1.90 -8.88
C LEU A 548 -21.47 -3.29 -8.43
N GLU A 549 -21.67 -3.51 -7.13
CA GLU A 549 -22.27 -4.74 -6.61
C GLU A 549 -23.76 -4.88 -7.01
N ASP A 550 -24.33 -6.07 -6.81
CA ASP A 550 -25.73 -6.40 -7.08
C ASP A 550 -26.22 -6.02 -8.50
N ASP A 551 -25.40 -6.27 -9.54
CA ASP A 551 -25.59 -5.85 -10.95
C ASP A 551 -25.71 -4.32 -11.13
N GLU A 552 -24.65 -3.58 -10.80
CA GLU A 552 -24.59 -2.10 -10.86
C GLU A 552 -25.59 -1.35 -9.96
N LYS A 553 -26.35 -2.06 -9.11
CA LYS A 553 -27.29 -1.45 -8.16
C LYS A 553 -26.54 -0.78 -7.00
N GLY A 554 -25.44 -1.39 -6.57
CA GLY A 554 -24.52 -0.91 -5.55
C GLY A 554 -24.91 -1.28 -4.12
N ALA A 555 -23.92 -1.25 -3.23
CA ALA A 555 -24.07 -1.52 -1.80
C ALA A 555 -23.24 -0.56 -0.94
N VAL A 556 -23.64 -0.43 0.32
CA VAL A 556 -22.87 0.24 1.39
C VAL A 556 -22.66 -0.74 2.54
N TYR A 557 -21.44 -0.79 3.06
CA TYR A 557 -21.04 -1.60 4.20
C TYR A 557 -20.70 -0.71 5.39
N ILE A 558 -21.14 -1.10 6.59
CA ILE A 558 -20.84 -0.44 7.86
C ILE A 558 -19.85 -1.32 8.65
N TYR A 559 -18.74 -0.74 9.09
CA TYR A 559 -17.72 -1.38 9.92
C TYR A 559 -17.64 -0.63 11.25
N ASN A 560 -17.75 -1.35 12.37
CA ASN A 560 -17.69 -0.71 13.69
C ASN A 560 -16.26 -0.51 14.19
N GLY A 561 -16.10 0.49 15.06
CA GLY A 561 -14.89 0.68 15.86
C GLY A 561 -14.62 -0.51 16.81
N HIS A 562 -13.36 -0.73 17.15
CA HIS A 562 -12.93 -1.69 18.17
C HIS A 562 -11.53 -1.35 18.70
N GLU A 563 -11.41 -1.07 20.00
CA GLU A 563 -10.16 -0.65 20.66
C GLU A 563 -9.52 0.59 19.98
N LYS A 564 -8.49 0.39 19.16
CA LYS A 564 -7.83 1.41 18.31
C LYS A 564 -7.72 0.98 16.85
N THR A 565 -8.72 0.25 16.38
CA THR A 565 -8.86 -0.24 15.00
C THR A 565 -10.35 -0.29 14.62
N LEU A 566 -10.64 -0.73 13.39
CA LEU A 566 -11.97 -1.17 12.97
C LEU A 566 -12.05 -2.69 13.03
N LEU A 567 -13.26 -3.24 13.17
CA LEU A 567 -13.53 -4.67 12.93
C LEU A 567 -13.31 -5.01 11.45
N SER A 568 -12.72 -6.18 11.17
CA SER A 568 -12.49 -6.67 9.79
C SER A 568 -13.76 -7.18 9.09
N HIS A 569 -14.79 -7.49 9.87
CA HIS A 569 -16.12 -7.87 9.38
C HIS A 569 -17.08 -6.69 9.52
N TYR A 570 -17.90 -6.46 8.49
CA TYR A 570 -18.96 -5.45 8.54
C TYR A 570 -20.06 -5.89 9.51
N SER A 571 -20.71 -4.93 10.17
CA SER A 571 -21.91 -5.17 10.98
C SER A 571 -23.19 -5.05 10.16
N GLN A 572 -23.20 -4.22 9.11
CA GLN A 572 -24.35 -4.07 8.20
C GLN A 572 -23.91 -3.99 6.73
N ARG A 573 -24.63 -4.71 5.85
CA ARG A 573 -24.65 -4.47 4.40
C ARG A 573 -26.01 -3.91 4.01
N ILE A 574 -26.02 -2.80 3.29
CA ILE A 574 -27.21 -2.08 2.81
C ILE A 574 -27.18 -2.12 1.28
N THR A 575 -28.20 -2.69 0.64
CA THR A 575 -28.20 -2.91 -0.81
C THR A 575 -29.10 -1.89 -1.52
N GLY A 576 -28.62 -1.33 -2.64
CA GLY A 576 -29.42 -0.44 -3.48
C GLY A 576 -30.68 -1.15 -4.01
N ALA A 577 -30.57 -2.45 -4.27
CA ALA A 577 -31.69 -3.33 -4.63
C ALA A 577 -32.80 -3.39 -3.56
N GLY A 578 -32.43 -3.32 -2.27
CA GLY A 578 -33.37 -3.26 -1.15
C GLY A 578 -34.02 -1.89 -0.98
N MET A 579 -33.30 -0.81 -1.31
CA MET A 579 -33.85 0.56 -1.27
C MET A 579 -34.88 0.81 -2.39
N SER A 580 -34.55 0.41 -3.63
CA SER A 580 -35.35 0.71 -4.82
C SER A 580 -34.92 -0.18 -6.00
N PRO A 581 -35.84 -0.92 -6.66
CA PRO A 581 -35.48 -1.86 -7.75
C PRO A 581 -34.79 -1.23 -8.97
N GLY A 582 -34.93 0.08 -9.17
CA GLY A 582 -34.32 0.82 -10.28
C GLY A 582 -33.07 1.62 -9.91
N LEU A 583 -32.58 1.52 -8.67
CA LEU A 583 -31.42 2.28 -8.21
C LEU A 583 -30.13 1.74 -8.84
N LYS A 584 -29.19 2.64 -9.14
CA LYS A 584 -27.85 2.30 -9.65
C LYS A 584 -26.76 3.07 -8.92
N PHE A 585 -25.57 2.48 -8.85
CA PHE A 585 -24.37 3.06 -8.25
C PHE A 585 -24.56 3.55 -6.81
N PHE A 586 -25.45 2.90 -6.05
CA PHE A 586 -25.68 3.21 -4.64
C PHE A 586 -24.38 3.01 -3.84
N GLY A 587 -23.94 4.06 -3.14
CA GLY A 587 -22.64 4.08 -2.46
C GLY A 587 -21.49 4.63 -3.32
N GLN A 588 -21.74 5.29 -4.45
CA GLN A 588 -20.69 5.98 -5.21
C GLN A 588 -20.13 7.21 -4.49
N SER A 589 -20.91 7.80 -3.58
CA SER A 589 -20.47 8.78 -2.58
C SER A 589 -21.27 8.59 -1.30
N ILE A 590 -20.67 8.89 -0.14
CA ILE A 590 -21.27 8.70 1.18
C ILE A 590 -20.75 9.81 2.10
N HIS A 591 -21.61 10.38 2.94
CA HIS A 591 -21.22 11.27 4.03
C HIS A 591 -22.18 11.11 5.22
N GLY A 592 -21.65 10.98 6.43
CA GLY A 592 -22.43 10.91 7.66
C GLY A 592 -21.67 11.53 8.83
N LYS A 593 -21.98 12.78 9.17
CA LYS A 593 -21.36 13.57 10.26
C LYS A 593 -22.34 14.58 10.87
N THR A 594 -23.64 14.33 10.71
CA THR A 594 -24.67 15.30 11.08
C THR A 594 -25.97 14.60 11.42
N ASP A 595 -26.55 14.98 12.56
CA ASP A 595 -27.95 14.75 12.90
C ASP A 595 -28.84 15.65 12.03
N LEU A 596 -29.37 15.11 10.93
CA LEU A 596 -30.25 15.80 9.99
C LEU A 596 -31.72 15.68 10.43
N SER A 597 -32.06 14.58 11.09
CA SER A 597 -33.39 14.23 11.60
C SER A 597 -33.77 15.00 12.87
N LYS A 598 -32.77 15.49 13.61
CA LYS A 598 -32.83 16.19 14.92
C LYS A 598 -33.22 15.25 16.07
N ASP A 599 -32.90 13.95 15.95
CA ASP A 599 -33.17 12.94 16.97
C ASP A 599 -31.97 12.57 17.86
N GLY A 600 -30.80 13.16 17.60
CA GLY A 600 -29.58 12.98 18.39
C GLY A 600 -28.62 11.90 17.88
N LEU A 601 -28.95 11.20 16.79
CA LEU A 601 -28.08 10.23 16.12
C LEU A 601 -27.59 10.78 14.77
N ILE A 602 -26.48 10.23 14.25
CA ILE A 602 -25.94 10.65 12.95
C ILE A 602 -26.76 10.03 11.80
N ASP A 603 -27.15 10.86 10.83
CA ASP A 603 -27.77 10.42 9.58
C ASP A 603 -26.70 10.18 8.50
N ILE A 604 -26.91 9.17 7.65
CA ILE A 604 -26.01 8.81 6.55
C ILE A 604 -26.63 9.24 5.22
N THR A 605 -26.03 10.20 4.53
CA THR A 605 -26.39 10.53 3.14
C THR A 605 -25.61 9.65 2.18
N VAL A 606 -26.29 8.97 1.26
CA VAL A 606 -25.72 8.09 0.24
C VAL A 606 -26.08 8.59 -1.16
N GLY A 607 -25.07 8.79 -2.01
CA GLY A 607 -25.22 9.10 -3.43
C GLY A 607 -25.44 7.85 -4.29
N ALA A 608 -26.23 8.02 -5.35
CA ALA A 608 -26.54 7.03 -6.37
C ALA A 608 -26.69 7.74 -7.74
N LEU A 609 -26.79 7.00 -8.85
CA LEU A 609 -26.93 7.58 -10.18
C LEU A 609 -28.29 8.29 -10.34
N GLY A 610 -28.27 9.62 -10.37
CA GLY A 610 -29.45 10.47 -10.51
C GLY A 610 -30.23 10.69 -9.22
N GLU A 611 -29.76 10.16 -8.09
CA GLU A 611 -30.46 10.15 -6.80
C GLU A 611 -29.53 10.34 -5.60
N ALA A 612 -30.08 10.83 -4.48
CA ALA A 612 -29.42 10.83 -3.18
C ALA A 612 -30.44 10.42 -2.11
N LEU A 613 -30.02 9.58 -1.16
CA LEU A 613 -30.87 9.02 -0.11
C LEU A 613 -30.29 9.38 1.26
N VAL A 614 -31.16 9.53 2.26
CA VAL A 614 -30.74 9.67 3.67
C VAL A 614 -31.23 8.46 4.46
N LEU A 615 -30.34 7.85 5.23
CA LEU A 615 -30.62 6.72 6.12
C LEU A 615 -30.41 7.18 7.57
N ARG A 616 -31.37 6.89 8.46
CA ARG A 616 -31.24 7.17 9.90
C ARG A 616 -30.45 6.08 10.59
N SER A 617 -29.65 6.47 11.57
CA SER A 617 -29.20 5.54 12.62
C SER A 617 -30.38 5.24 13.57
N ARG A 618 -30.34 4.09 14.26
CA ARG A 618 -31.43 3.57 15.09
C ARG A 618 -31.01 3.51 16.55
N PRO A 619 -31.88 3.92 17.51
CA PRO A 619 -31.54 3.85 18.92
C PRO A 619 -31.43 2.40 19.40
N ILE A 620 -30.27 2.03 19.96
CA ILE A 620 -29.96 0.65 20.39
C ILE A 620 -30.26 0.47 21.87
N VAL A 621 -31.14 -0.49 22.16
CA VAL A 621 -31.52 -0.89 23.51
C VAL A 621 -30.76 -2.16 23.90
N THR A 622 -30.09 -2.13 25.04
CA THR A 622 -29.48 -3.31 25.67
C THR A 622 -30.39 -3.80 26.79
N VAL A 623 -30.61 -5.11 26.87
CA VAL A 623 -31.50 -5.72 27.88
C VAL A 623 -30.74 -6.77 28.65
N VAL A 624 -30.57 -6.56 29.95
CA VAL A 624 -29.90 -7.50 30.85
C VAL A 624 -30.96 -8.40 31.50
N THR A 625 -30.77 -9.71 31.39
CA THR A 625 -31.68 -10.71 31.98
C THR A 625 -31.07 -11.31 33.24
N HIS A 626 -31.78 -11.20 34.37
CA HIS A 626 -31.41 -11.80 35.64
C HIS A 626 -32.47 -12.84 36.03
N VAL A 627 -32.14 -14.15 36.00
CA VAL A 627 -33.03 -15.19 36.53
C VAL A 627 -32.58 -15.62 37.92
N LYS A 628 -33.55 -15.71 38.84
CA LYS A 628 -33.39 -16.32 40.17
C LYS A 628 -34.28 -17.56 40.24
N PHE A 629 -33.86 -18.58 40.97
CA PHE A 629 -34.64 -19.82 41.09
C PHE A 629 -34.69 -20.34 42.54
N TRP A 630 -35.80 -20.98 42.88
CA TRP A 630 -36.03 -21.61 44.18
C TRP A 630 -36.86 -22.91 43.99
N PRO A 631 -36.43 -24.09 44.48
CA PRO A 631 -35.25 -24.34 45.33
C PRO A 631 -33.91 -24.05 44.65
N LYS A 632 -32.85 -23.78 45.43
CA LYS A 632 -31.49 -23.50 44.93
C LYS A 632 -30.80 -24.72 44.31
N GLU A 633 -31.23 -25.90 44.72
CA GLU A 633 -30.83 -27.19 44.17
C GLU A 633 -32.02 -28.14 44.30
N ILE A 634 -32.20 -29.04 43.35
CA ILE A 634 -33.29 -30.01 43.36
C ILE A 634 -32.83 -31.24 44.14
N ARG A 635 -33.44 -31.49 45.29
CA ARG A 635 -33.06 -32.58 46.20
C ARG A 635 -33.31 -33.93 45.54
N VAL A 636 -32.40 -34.90 45.70
CA VAL A 636 -32.50 -36.19 45.02
C VAL A 636 -33.72 -36.96 45.53
N GLU A 637 -34.04 -36.86 46.83
CA GLU A 637 -35.25 -37.43 47.42
C GLU A 637 -36.57 -36.86 46.85
N ASP A 638 -36.53 -35.70 46.18
CA ASP A 638 -37.71 -35.11 45.54
C ASP A 638 -37.93 -35.63 44.10
N VAL A 639 -36.99 -36.39 43.51
CA VAL A 639 -37.00 -36.83 42.09
C VAL A 639 -36.67 -38.30 41.83
N GLU A 640 -36.19 -39.04 42.83
CA GLU A 640 -35.84 -40.46 42.68
C GLU A 640 -37.08 -41.31 42.35
N CYS A 641 -36.98 -42.16 41.31
CA CYS A 641 -38.06 -43.01 40.80
C CYS A 641 -38.42 -44.19 41.73
N LEU A 642 -38.79 -43.92 42.98
CA LEU A 642 -39.18 -44.91 43.98
C LEU A 642 -40.71 -45.05 44.07
N GLY A 643 -41.20 -46.28 43.94
CA GLY A 643 -42.60 -46.63 44.16
C GLY A 643 -43.41 -46.85 42.88
N ASP A 644 -44.72 -47.03 43.06
CA ASP A 644 -45.66 -47.28 41.98
C ASP A 644 -46.11 -45.96 41.33
N THR A 645 -46.48 -45.97 40.04
CA THR A 645 -46.78 -44.74 39.27
C THR A 645 -47.93 -43.89 39.83
N SER A 646 -48.80 -44.49 40.66
CA SER A 646 -49.89 -43.83 41.37
C SER A 646 -49.46 -43.05 42.64
N SER A 647 -48.21 -43.21 43.07
CA SER A 647 -47.61 -42.47 44.19
C SER A 647 -46.84 -41.22 43.76
N TRP A 648 -46.76 -40.95 42.45
CA TRP A 648 -46.02 -39.83 41.89
C TRP A 648 -46.73 -38.48 42.13
N GLN A 649 -45.97 -37.50 42.63
CA GLN A 649 -46.41 -36.14 42.89
C GLN A 649 -45.61 -35.15 42.03
N ASN A 650 -46.26 -34.07 41.62
CA ASN A 650 -45.59 -32.96 40.97
C ASN A 650 -44.82 -32.13 42.01
N LYS A 651 -43.59 -31.75 41.67
CA LYS A 651 -42.76 -30.80 42.40
C LYS A 651 -42.73 -29.47 41.64
N GLU A 652 -42.56 -28.37 42.37
CA GLU A 652 -42.58 -27.01 41.83
C GLU A 652 -41.19 -26.36 41.91
N LEU A 653 -40.73 -25.82 40.78
CA LEU A 653 -39.56 -24.98 40.66
C LEU A 653 -40.01 -23.56 40.29
N ASN A 654 -39.74 -22.59 41.15
CA ASN A 654 -40.13 -21.20 40.94
C ASN A 654 -38.97 -20.40 40.35
N LEU A 655 -39.11 -20.01 39.08
CA LEU A 655 -38.22 -19.10 38.38
C LEU A 655 -38.74 -17.67 38.49
N THR A 656 -37.90 -16.73 38.90
CA THR A 656 -38.17 -15.28 38.78
C THR A 656 -37.24 -14.71 37.73
N ILE A 657 -37.77 -14.40 36.55
CA ILE A 657 -37.04 -13.73 35.47
C ILE A 657 -37.23 -12.23 35.64
N CYS A 658 -36.13 -11.48 35.75
CA CYS A 658 -36.14 -10.02 35.75
C CYS A 658 -35.40 -9.48 34.53
N PHE A 659 -36.03 -8.60 33.76
CA PHE A 659 -35.39 -7.84 32.68
C PHE A 659 -35.14 -6.41 33.15
N SER A 660 -33.92 -5.93 32.99
CA SER A 660 -33.53 -4.52 33.14
C SER A 660 -33.05 -3.97 31.80
N THR A 661 -33.41 -2.74 31.48
CA THR A 661 -33.22 -2.15 30.14
C THR A 661 -32.40 -0.88 30.21
N SER A 662 -31.42 -0.74 29.32
CA SER A 662 -30.63 0.49 29.12
C SER A 662 -30.57 0.87 27.65
N LEU A 663 -30.38 2.15 27.37
CA LEU A 663 -30.10 2.66 26.03
C LEU A 663 -28.58 2.75 25.86
N ALA A 664 -28.03 2.14 24.81
CA ALA A 664 -26.61 2.26 24.47
C ALA A 664 -26.34 3.62 23.82
N THR A 665 -27.14 3.98 22.80
CA THR A 665 -27.13 5.26 22.10
C THR A 665 -27.69 6.39 22.98
N SER A 666 -26.97 6.74 24.05
CA SER A 666 -27.38 7.72 25.08
C SER A 666 -27.54 9.16 24.58
N SER A 667 -27.06 9.45 23.36
CA SER A 667 -27.19 10.71 22.63
C SER A 667 -28.60 11.00 22.08
N TYR A 668 -29.47 9.99 22.00
CA TYR A 668 -30.82 10.09 21.42
C TYR A 668 -31.77 11.00 22.23
N LYS A 669 -32.47 11.90 21.54
CA LYS A 669 -33.22 13.05 22.08
C LYS A 669 -34.72 13.05 21.76
N GLY A 670 -35.25 11.99 21.15
CA GLY A 670 -36.65 11.92 20.70
C GLY A 670 -37.70 12.30 21.76
N GLU A 671 -38.77 12.98 21.33
CA GLU A 671 -39.88 13.39 22.19
C GLU A 671 -40.53 12.16 22.86
N GLY A 672 -40.40 12.08 24.19
CA GLY A 672 -40.83 10.94 25.02
C GLY A 672 -39.81 10.51 26.07
N CYS A 673 -38.51 10.84 25.90
CA CYS A 673 -37.45 10.48 26.86
C CYS A 673 -37.02 11.60 27.84
N GLN A 674 -37.48 12.85 27.66
CA GLN A 674 -36.94 14.00 28.43
C GLN A 674 -37.61 14.26 29.78
N ASP A 675 -38.80 13.70 30.05
CA ASP A 675 -39.47 13.82 31.35
C ASP A 675 -39.46 12.47 32.09
N THR A 676 -38.95 12.46 33.32
CA THR A 676 -38.84 11.26 34.16
C THR A 676 -40.20 10.62 34.50
N THR A 677 -41.31 11.30 34.21
CA THR A 677 -42.67 10.78 34.39
C THR A 677 -43.28 10.13 33.14
N ASP A 678 -42.77 10.39 31.92
CA ASP A 678 -43.35 9.85 30.66
C ASP A 678 -42.56 8.65 30.11
N MET A 679 -41.63 8.08 30.90
CA MET A 679 -40.88 6.85 30.60
C MET A 679 -41.76 5.57 30.44
N GLN A 680 -43.08 5.73 30.55
CA GLN A 680 -44.11 4.73 30.17
C GLN A 680 -44.52 4.80 28.67
N ARG A 681 -43.88 5.65 27.86
CA ARG A 681 -44.08 5.71 26.39
C ARG A 681 -42.91 5.16 25.59
N CYS A 682 -41.68 5.42 26.02
CA CYS A 682 -40.49 4.78 25.45
C CYS A 682 -40.23 3.38 26.04
N SER A 683 -41.06 2.93 26.97
CA SER A 683 -41.18 1.52 27.32
C SER A 683 -41.73 0.73 26.12
N VAL A 684 -40.86 -0.10 25.54
CA VAL A 684 -41.22 -1.30 24.76
C VAL A 684 -42.51 -1.93 25.30
N ILE A 685 -43.45 -2.34 24.43
CA ILE A 685 -44.66 -3.07 24.86
C ILE A 685 -44.33 -4.50 25.30
N LEU A 686 -43.70 -4.59 26.47
CA LEU A 686 -43.82 -5.68 27.43
C LEU A 686 -44.77 -5.18 28.52
N GLN A 687 -45.94 -5.82 28.68
CA GLN A 687 -47.04 -5.27 29.49
C GLN A 687 -46.75 -5.30 31.01
N ALA A 688 -46.17 -4.23 31.56
CA ALA A 688 -46.06 -3.98 32.99
C ALA A 688 -46.19 -2.48 33.33
N ARG A 689 -46.39 -2.18 34.63
CA ARG A 689 -46.73 -0.83 35.12
C ARG A 689 -45.58 -0.03 35.74
N ASP A 690 -44.38 -0.60 35.84
CA ASP A 690 -43.19 0.06 36.40
C ASP A 690 -42.04 0.07 35.37
N PRO A 691 -41.37 1.22 35.14
CA PRO A 691 -40.57 1.45 33.93
C PRO A 691 -39.09 1.03 34.00
N THR A 692 -38.63 0.39 35.09
CA THR A 692 -37.19 0.09 35.30
C THR A 692 -36.85 -1.39 35.50
N SER A 693 -37.83 -2.26 35.77
CA SER A 693 -37.61 -3.71 35.74
C SER A 693 -38.93 -4.47 35.55
N LEU A 694 -39.00 -5.29 34.49
CA LEU A 694 -40.06 -6.28 34.35
C LEU A 694 -39.65 -7.52 35.13
N SER A 695 -40.42 -7.91 36.15
CA SER A 695 -40.23 -9.19 36.85
C SER A 695 -41.42 -10.13 36.61
N GLN A 696 -41.12 -11.36 36.21
CA GLN A 696 -42.11 -12.40 35.96
C GLN A 696 -41.76 -13.67 36.74
N LEU A 697 -42.72 -14.13 37.56
CA LEU A 697 -42.66 -15.43 38.22
C LEU A 697 -43.22 -16.51 37.28
N ILE A 698 -42.47 -17.58 37.08
CA ILE A 698 -42.84 -18.75 36.29
C ILE A 698 -42.62 -20.00 37.17
N THR A 699 -43.69 -20.71 37.48
CA THR A 699 -43.62 -22.00 38.20
C THR A 699 -43.55 -23.13 37.17
N ILE A 700 -42.45 -23.87 37.16
CA ILE A 700 -42.28 -25.11 36.40
C ILE A 700 -42.69 -26.28 37.29
N THR A 701 -43.66 -27.07 36.85
CA THR A 701 -44.02 -28.35 37.48
C THR A 701 -43.30 -29.51 36.80
N PHE A 702 -42.59 -30.33 37.56
CA PHE A 702 -42.01 -31.59 37.08
C PHE A 702 -42.48 -32.77 37.93
N GLN A 703 -42.45 -33.97 37.37
CA GLN A 703 -42.88 -35.19 38.06
C GLN A 703 -41.70 -35.78 38.86
N ASN A 704 -41.97 -36.36 40.04
CA ASN A 704 -40.94 -36.93 40.93
C ASN A 704 -40.38 -38.30 40.46
N CYS A 705 -40.12 -38.43 39.17
CA CYS A 705 -39.31 -39.51 38.60
C CYS A 705 -38.53 -38.94 37.43
N ILE A 706 -37.26 -38.59 37.68
CA ILE A 706 -36.32 -38.12 36.66
C ILE A 706 -35.18 -39.14 36.58
N GLU A 707 -34.97 -39.75 35.41
CA GLU A 707 -33.91 -40.76 35.23
C GLU A 707 -32.50 -40.15 35.27
N ASP A 708 -32.34 -38.90 34.83
CA ASP A 708 -31.11 -38.11 34.94
C ASP A 708 -31.28 -36.98 35.97
N TYR A 709 -31.07 -37.32 37.23
CA TYR A 709 -30.92 -36.38 38.36
C TYR A 709 -29.45 -36.00 38.60
N ILE A 710 -28.60 -36.13 37.57
CA ILE A 710 -27.19 -35.75 37.61
C ILE A 710 -26.99 -34.45 36.83
N SER A 711 -27.44 -34.40 35.57
CA SER A 711 -27.33 -33.22 34.70
C SER A 711 -28.18 -32.05 35.19
N ALA A 712 -27.57 -30.87 35.38
CA ALA A 712 -28.30 -29.66 35.75
C ALA A 712 -29.38 -29.28 34.71
N ILE A 713 -30.56 -28.86 35.17
CA ILE A 713 -31.65 -28.41 34.29
C ILE A 713 -31.27 -27.07 33.68
N LYS A 714 -31.11 -27.03 32.34
CA LYS A 714 -30.78 -25.81 31.61
C LYS A 714 -32.03 -25.04 31.22
N VAL A 715 -32.12 -23.78 31.66
CA VAL A 715 -33.17 -22.83 31.32
C VAL A 715 -32.58 -21.80 30.37
N VAL A 716 -33.08 -21.76 29.13
CA VAL A 716 -32.70 -20.75 28.13
C VAL A 716 -33.84 -19.74 28.03
N VAL A 717 -33.55 -18.48 28.34
CA VAL A 717 -34.43 -17.34 28.11
C VAL A 717 -33.99 -16.69 26.80
N ASN A 718 -34.86 -16.67 25.79
CA ASN A 718 -34.68 -15.96 24.53
C ASN A 718 -35.83 -14.96 24.40
N PHE A 719 -35.53 -13.72 24.05
CA PHE A 719 -36.52 -12.66 23.89
C PHE A 719 -36.20 -11.80 22.66
N SER A 720 -37.21 -11.12 22.14
CA SER A 720 -37.10 -10.23 20.98
C SER A 720 -37.84 -8.93 21.22
N LEU A 721 -37.31 -7.85 20.64
CA LEU A 721 -38.01 -6.57 20.58
C LEU A 721 -39.11 -6.68 19.52
N LYS A 722 -40.35 -6.39 19.91
CA LYS A 722 -41.47 -6.36 18.98
C LYS A 722 -41.67 -4.94 18.44
N ASP A 723 -41.63 -4.81 17.13
CA ASP A 723 -42.10 -3.61 16.44
C ASP A 723 -43.60 -3.38 16.68
N ASP A 724 -43.95 -2.21 17.20
CA ASP A 724 -45.33 -1.72 17.13
C ASP A 724 -45.58 -1.02 15.80
N ASN A 725 -46.81 -1.19 15.29
CA ASN A 725 -47.25 -0.69 13.99
C ASN A 725 -47.99 0.66 14.08
N GLU A 726 -48.10 1.25 15.27
CA GLU A 726 -48.88 2.47 15.51
C GLU A 726 -48.02 3.74 15.71
N THR A 727 -46.69 3.62 15.80
CA THR A 727 -45.79 4.77 15.85
C THR A 727 -45.58 5.39 14.46
N SER A 728 -45.62 6.72 14.41
CA SER A 728 -45.48 7.51 13.18
C SER A 728 -44.07 7.39 12.59
N ASN A 729 -43.94 7.37 11.25
CA ASN A 729 -42.67 7.36 10.47
C ASN A 729 -41.70 8.53 10.75
N ARG A 730 -41.98 9.39 11.74
CA ARG A 730 -41.15 10.54 12.13
C ARG A 730 -39.93 10.17 12.97
N HIS A 731 -39.90 9.01 13.61
CA HIS A 731 -38.81 8.58 14.49
C HIS A 731 -38.30 7.19 14.08
N PRO A 732 -36.99 6.93 14.13
CA PRO A 732 -36.44 5.61 13.81
C PRO A 732 -36.88 4.59 14.87
N LYS A 733 -37.19 3.37 14.44
CA LYS A 733 -37.57 2.31 15.37
C LYS A 733 -36.36 1.86 16.20
N PRO A 734 -36.46 1.73 17.54
CA PRO A 734 -35.37 1.17 18.34
C PRO A 734 -35.06 -0.27 17.93
N VAL A 735 -33.86 -0.74 18.28
CA VAL A 735 -33.38 -2.08 17.98
C VAL A 735 -32.77 -2.73 19.21
N LEU A 736 -32.90 -4.05 19.34
CA LEU A 736 -32.24 -4.81 20.40
C LEU A 736 -30.77 -5.03 20.04
N ASN A 737 -29.85 -4.75 20.97
CA ASN A 737 -28.44 -5.12 20.87
C ASN A 737 -28.32 -6.64 20.62
N PRO A 738 -27.75 -7.11 19.49
CA PRO A 738 -27.70 -8.52 19.13
C PRO A 738 -27.04 -9.41 20.19
N LEU A 739 -26.10 -8.88 20.97
CA LEU A 739 -25.38 -9.61 22.03
C LEU A 739 -26.24 -9.89 23.27
N SER A 740 -27.42 -9.27 23.39
CA SER A 740 -28.25 -9.33 24.60
C SER A 740 -29.44 -10.30 24.55
N ASN A 741 -29.80 -10.83 23.37
CA ASN A 741 -31.09 -11.49 23.11
C ASN A 741 -31.35 -12.82 23.84
N THR A 742 -30.33 -13.45 24.43
CA THR A 742 -30.40 -14.79 25.01
C THR A 742 -29.65 -14.86 26.33
N THR A 743 -30.15 -15.62 27.30
CA THR A 743 -29.47 -15.90 28.58
C THR A 743 -29.77 -17.33 29.02
N THR A 744 -28.71 -18.08 29.34
CA THR A 744 -28.79 -19.50 29.74
C THR A 744 -28.33 -19.66 31.18
N ILE A 745 -29.13 -20.33 32.01
CA ILE A 745 -28.85 -20.60 33.43
C ILE A 745 -29.07 -22.08 33.72
N GLU A 746 -28.23 -22.67 34.58
CA GLU A 746 -28.29 -24.08 34.95
C GLU A 746 -28.72 -24.25 36.41
N ILE A 747 -29.62 -25.20 36.66
CA ILE A 747 -30.24 -25.44 37.96
C ILE A 747 -29.78 -26.82 38.45
N PRO A 748 -28.96 -26.89 39.52
CA PRO A 748 -28.30 -28.12 39.94
C PRO A 748 -29.26 -29.07 40.66
N PHE A 749 -28.94 -30.36 40.62
CA PHE A 749 -29.43 -31.35 41.58
C PHE A 749 -28.51 -31.41 42.82
N GLU A 750 -29.06 -31.83 43.94
CA GLU A 750 -28.37 -32.03 45.22
C GLU A 750 -27.24 -33.06 45.10
N LYS A 751 -26.14 -32.79 45.81
CA LYS A 751 -24.90 -33.57 45.70
C LYS A 751 -24.97 -34.81 46.57
N ASN A 752 -24.72 -35.98 45.98
CA ASN A 752 -24.63 -37.24 46.71
C ASN A 752 -23.28 -37.31 47.46
N CYS A 753 -23.33 -37.03 48.76
CA CYS A 753 -22.18 -36.91 49.68
C CYS A 753 -22.11 -38.03 50.72
N GLY A 754 -22.61 -39.23 50.42
CA GLY A 754 -22.58 -40.35 51.37
C GLY A 754 -23.41 -40.11 52.65
N THR A 755 -22.99 -40.72 53.75
CA THR A 755 -23.79 -40.81 55.00
C THR A 755 -23.47 -39.77 56.08
N ASP A 756 -22.36 -39.03 55.94
CA ASP A 756 -21.99 -37.90 56.80
C ASP A 756 -22.40 -36.55 56.20
N GLY A 757 -22.71 -36.51 54.90
CA GLY A 757 -23.30 -35.35 54.22
C GLY A 757 -22.28 -34.27 53.83
N VAL A 758 -20.99 -34.59 53.80
CA VAL A 758 -19.91 -33.62 53.53
C VAL A 758 -19.08 -34.08 52.33
N CYS A 759 -19.49 -33.68 51.13
CA CYS A 759 -18.76 -33.98 49.90
C CYS A 759 -17.33 -33.42 49.94
N ILE A 760 -16.30 -34.26 49.79
CA ILE A 760 -14.90 -33.81 49.67
C ILE A 760 -14.21 -34.48 48.47
N ALA A 761 -13.97 -33.69 47.42
CA ALA A 761 -13.11 -34.04 46.29
C ALA A 761 -11.63 -33.74 46.59
N ASP A 762 -10.75 -34.35 45.80
CA ASP A 762 -9.29 -34.20 45.89
C ASP A 762 -8.74 -34.37 44.48
N MET A 763 -8.87 -33.30 43.70
CA MET A 763 -8.49 -33.23 42.30
C MET A 763 -7.01 -32.89 42.19
N ARG A 764 -6.34 -33.51 41.21
CA ARG A 764 -4.89 -33.42 41.04
C ARG A 764 -4.50 -33.39 39.58
N ILE A 765 -3.68 -32.42 39.19
CA ILE A 765 -3.28 -32.22 37.79
C ILE A 765 -1.75 -32.19 37.62
N SER A 766 -1.25 -32.82 36.56
CA SER A 766 0.18 -32.81 36.22
C SER A 766 0.41 -32.96 34.71
N PHE A 767 1.59 -32.61 34.22
CA PHE A 767 1.96 -32.84 32.82
C PHE A 767 2.58 -34.23 32.64
N SER A 768 2.06 -35.02 31.69
CA SER A 768 2.61 -36.35 31.39
C SER A 768 4.01 -36.24 30.76
N GLY A 769 4.86 -37.26 30.96
CA GLY A 769 6.29 -37.22 30.65
C GLY A 769 6.65 -36.80 29.21
N SER A 770 7.63 -35.87 29.12
CA SER A 770 8.18 -35.28 27.89
C SER A 770 7.13 -34.77 26.88
N GLY A 771 6.66 -33.54 27.13
CA GLY A 771 6.10 -32.69 26.08
C GLY A 771 7.15 -32.30 25.01
N PRO A 772 6.83 -31.37 24.10
CA PRO A 772 7.75 -30.97 23.02
C PRO A 772 9.08 -30.45 23.58
N ARG A 773 10.20 -30.96 23.03
CA ARG A 773 11.56 -30.60 23.47
C ARG A 773 11.93 -29.15 23.15
N GLU A 774 11.35 -28.61 22.10
CA GLU A 774 11.42 -27.24 21.63
C GLU A 774 10.13 -26.94 20.84
N LEU A 775 9.66 -25.70 20.89
CA LEU A 775 8.57 -25.18 20.06
C LEU A 775 9.17 -24.31 18.96
N VAL A 776 8.89 -24.62 17.69
CA VAL A 776 9.29 -23.78 16.56
C VAL A 776 8.10 -22.94 16.13
N VAL A 777 8.22 -21.61 16.14
CA VAL A 777 7.12 -20.68 15.84
C VAL A 777 6.85 -20.67 14.33
N SER A 778 5.84 -21.41 13.84
CA SER A 778 5.50 -21.44 12.41
C SER A 778 4.00 -21.64 12.16
N PRO A 779 3.46 -21.27 10.98
CA PRO A 779 2.02 -21.33 10.69
C PRO A 779 1.38 -22.73 10.76
N GLN A 780 2.21 -23.79 10.75
CA GLN A 780 1.77 -25.19 10.84
C GLN A 780 2.18 -25.86 12.15
N ALA A 781 2.78 -25.12 13.10
CA ALA A 781 3.18 -25.66 14.39
C ALA A 781 1.97 -25.86 15.32
N TYR A 782 1.90 -27.06 15.90
CA TYR A 782 0.93 -27.41 16.94
C TYR A 782 1.64 -27.66 18.26
N LEU A 783 1.11 -27.07 19.33
CA LEU A 783 1.52 -27.35 20.71
C LEU A 783 0.50 -28.33 21.32
N ASP A 784 0.93 -29.58 21.49
CA ASP A 784 0.17 -30.61 22.22
C ASP A 784 0.56 -30.60 23.71
N MET A 785 -0.41 -30.27 24.56
CA MET A 785 -0.29 -30.31 26.01
C MET A 785 -1.01 -31.54 26.56
N ASN A 786 -0.25 -32.48 27.12
CA ASN A 786 -0.79 -33.73 27.68
C ASN A 786 -0.85 -33.65 29.21
N LEU A 787 -2.06 -33.55 29.75
CA LEU A 787 -2.39 -33.37 31.16
C LEU A 787 -2.90 -34.69 31.76
N GLU A 788 -2.22 -35.21 32.79
CA GLU A 788 -2.79 -36.24 33.67
C GLU A 788 -3.65 -35.57 34.74
N LEU A 789 -4.91 -35.98 34.82
CA LEU A 789 -5.89 -35.52 35.79
C LEU A 789 -6.40 -36.72 36.61
N GLU A 790 -6.44 -36.59 37.93
CA GLU A 790 -6.80 -37.67 38.85
C GLU A 790 -7.68 -37.14 39.98
N ASN A 791 -8.66 -37.93 40.44
CA ASN A 791 -9.48 -37.61 41.61
C ASN A 791 -9.28 -38.69 42.68
N LEU A 792 -8.73 -38.29 43.83
CA LEU A 792 -8.26 -39.20 44.87
C LEU A 792 -9.30 -39.50 45.97
N ARG A 793 -10.34 -38.65 46.11
CA ARG A 793 -11.38 -38.77 47.14
C ARG A 793 -12.76 -39.07 46.56
N GLU A 794 -13.77 -38.27 46.87
CA GLU A 794 -15.16 -38.47 46.46
C GLU A 794 -15.45 -37.87 45.09
N ASN A 795 -16.70 -37.91 44.65
CA ASN A 795 -17.08 -37.30 43.38
C ASN A 795 -16.80 -35.78 43.39
N ALA A 796 -16.12 -35.27 42.36
CA ALA A 796 -15.92 -33.85 42.15
C ALA A 796 -17.09 -33.29 41.33
N TYR A 797 -17.78 -32.30 41.89
CA TYR A 797 -18.95 -31.67 41.29
C TYR A 797 -18.56 -30.37 40.59
N TYR A 798 -19.16 -30.14 39.41
CA TYR A 798 -18.88 -29.02 38.50
C TYR A 798 -17.37 -28.79 38.21
N PRO A 799 -16.57 -29.82 37.89
CA PRO A 799 -15.13 -29.64 37.76
C PRO A 799 -14.74 -29.01 36.41
N VAL A 800 -13.98 -27.92 36.51
CA VAL A 800 -13.54 -27.09 35.38
C VAL A 800 -12.01 -27.02 35.34
N LEU A 801 -11.44 -27.38 34.20
CA LEU A 801 -10.03 -27.15 33.86
C LEU A 801 -9.90 -25.79 33.18
N ARG A 802 -9.04 -24.94 33.74
CA ARG A 802 -8.69 -23.62 33.22
C ARG A 802 -7.23 -23.59 32.77
N VAL A 803 -6.99 -23.05 31.58
CA VAL A 803 -5.66 -22.72 31.07
C VAL A 803 -5.65 -21.21 30.79
N PRO A 804 -4.79 -20.40 31.44
CA PRO A 804 -4.74 -18.96 31.17
C PRO A 804 -4.43 -18.66 29.70
N HIS A 805 -4.98 -17.55 29.20
CA HIS A 805 -4.71 -17.12 27.83
C HIS A 805 -3.24 -16.73 27.68
N MET A 806 -2.63 -17.14 26.58
CA MET A 806 -1.33 -16.62 26.16
C MET A 806 -1.39 -16.18 24.70
N PRO A 807 -1.13 -14.88 24.42
CA PRO A 807 -1.07 -14.36 23.06
C PRO A 807 -0.17 -15.22 22.17
N GLY A 808 -0.66 -15.52 20.96
CA GLY A 808 0.02 -16.39 20.00
C GLY A 808 -0.41 -17.86 20.00
N LEU A 809 -1.19 -18.32 20.99
CA LEU A 809 -1.77 -19.67 21.01
C LEU A 809 -3.28 -19.66 20.75
N SER A 810 -3.70 -20.30 19.67
CA SER A 810 -5.12 -20.53 19.34
C SER A 810 -5.53 -21.95 19.70
N PHE A 811 -6.52 -22.14 20.59
CA PHE A 811 -7.05 -23.47 20.89
C PHE A 811 -7.69 -24.09 19.64
N ARG A 812 -7.37 -25.36 19.36
CA ARG A 812 -7.88 -26.09 18.17
C ARG A 812 -8.73 -27.30 18.54
N LYS A 813 -8.34 -28.07 19.57
CA LYS A 813 -9.03 -29.32 19.92
C LYS A 813 -8.68 -29.81 21.33
N VAL A 814 -9.64 -30.44 22.00
CA VAL A 814 -9.42 -31.32 23.16
C VAL A 814 -9.62 -32.79 22.78
N SER A 815 -8.87 -33.72 23.37
CA SER A 815 -9.04 -35.17 23.18
C SER A 815 -8.61 -35.95 24.42
N VAL A 816 -9.42 -36.91 24.88
CA VAL A 816 -9.05 -37.83 25.96
C VAL A 816 -8.25 -38.98 25.35
N LEU A 817 -6.96 -39.07 25.65
CA LEU A 817 -6.06 -40.09 25.11
C LEU A 817 -6.17 -41.43 25.85
N LYS A 818 -6.38 -41.39 27.17
CA LYS A 818 -6.54 -42.55 28.04
C LYS A 818 -7.44 -42.18 29.23
N SER A 819 -8.25 -43.12 29.70
CA SER A 819 -8.87 -43.05 31.03
C SER A 819 -9.25 -44.45 31.52
N ASN A 820 -9.50 -44.58 32.83
CA ASN A 820 -10.12 -45.75 33.45
C ASN A 820 -11.67 -45.71 33.46
N THR A 821 -12.29 -44.58 33.09
CA THR A 821 -13.76 -44.44 32.93
C THR A 821 -14.08 -43.69 31.63
N LEU A 822 -15.38 -43.54 31.30
CA LEU A 822 -15.79 -42.67 30.19
C LEU A 822 -15.74 -41.21 30.65
N ILE A 823 -14.99 -40.39 29.93
CA ILE A 823 -14.84 -38.94 30.20
C ILE A 823 -15.29 -38.17 28.97
N LEU A 824 -16.14 -37.18 29.19
CA LEU A 824 -16.51 -36.16 28.21
C LEU A 824 -15.76 -34.87 28.58
N VAL A 825 -15.20 -34.17 27.59
CA VAL A 825 -14.62 -32.84 27.83
C VAL A 825 -15.19 -31.88 26.80
N SER A 826 -15.83 -30.81 27.28
CA SER A 826 -16.33 -29.72 26.45
C SER A 826 -15.56 -28.46 26.83
N CYS A 827 -14.79 -27.92 25.90
CA CYS A 827 -14.03 -26.70 26.11
C CYS A 827 -14.67 -25.56 25.33
N ASP A 828 -14.86 -24.43 26.00
CA ASP A 828 -15.30 -23.18 25.41
C ASP A 828 -14.11 -22.22 25.35
N GLY A 829 -13.94 -21.57 24.20
CA GLY A 829 -12.93 -20.52 24.02
C GLY A 829 -13.49 -19.21 24.56
N MET A 830 -12.81 -18.57 25.52
CA MET A 830 -13.39 -17.46 26.28
C MET A 830 -13.95 -16.35 25.37
N LEU A 831 -15.26 -16.14 25.48
CA LEU A 831 -15.83 -14.80 25.41
C LEU A 831 -15.16 -13.93 26.49
N GLN A 832 -14.88 -12.67 26.17
CA GLN A 832 -14.27 -11.73 27.11
C GLN A 832 -15.18 -11.53 28.34
N SER A 833 -14.62 -11.68 29.54
CA SER A 833 -15.22 -11.18 30.77
C SER A 833 -14.12 -10.71 31.73
N HIS A 834 -14.36 -9.61 32.45
CA HIS A 834 -13.34 -8.81 33.16
C HIS A 834 -12.61 -9.47 34.35
N VAL A 835 -12.61 -10.81 34.48
CA VAL A 835 -12.09 -11.53 35.66
C VAL A 835 -11.09 -12.62 35.28
N HIS A 836 -11.24 -13.30 34.14
CA HIS A 836 -10.34 -14.38 33.71
C HIS A 836 -10.23 -14.49 32.18
N GLU A 837 -9.01 -14.39 31.65
CA GLU A 837 -8.70 -14.67 30.24
C GLU A 837 -8.15 -16.09 30.09
N GLY A 838 -8.68 -16.90 29.16
CA GLY A 838 -8.17 -18.26 28.95
C GLY A 838 -9.01 -19.22 28.10
N LEU A 839 -8.79 -20.50 28.35
CA LEU A 839 -9.58 -21.62 27.87
C LEU A 839 -10.28 -22.25 29.09
N SER A 840 -11.58 -22.49 29.00
CA SER A 840 -12.37 -23.13 30.06
C SER A 840 -12.90 -24.47 29.57
N CYS A 841 -12.58 -25.56 30.26
CA CYS A 841 -12.93 -26.93 29.89
C CYS A 841 -13.74 -27.62 30.99
N ASN A 842 -15.01 -27.88 30.72
CA ASN A 842 -15.90 -28.65 31.57
C ASN A 842 -15.60 -30.16 31.42
N ILE A 843 -15.25 -30.84 32.52
CA ILE A 843 -14.79 -32.24 32.50
C ILE A 843 -15.82 -33.16 33.16
N SER A 844 -16.35 -34.12 32.41
CA SER A 844 -17.44 -35.04 32.82
C SER A 844 -18.61 -34.32 33.51
N HIS A 845 -18.86 -33.08 33.10
CA HIS A 845 -19.75 -32.16 33.81
C HIS A 845 -21.18 -32.71 33.85
N PRO A 846 -21.85 -32.73 35.02
CA PRO A 846 -21.44 -32.06 36.27
C PRO A 846 -20.69 -32.95 37.30
N VAL A 847 -20.31 -34.20 37.00
CA VAL A 847 -19.73 -35.13 37.99
C VAL A 847 -18.53 -35.93 37.47
N TYR A 848 -17.33 -35.62 38.00
CA TYR A 848 -16.11 -36.40 37.78
C TYR A 848 -15.91 -37.40 38.93
N ARG A 849 -16.11 -38.69 38.62
CA ARG A 849 -16.25 -39.76 39.63
C ARG A 849 -14.97 -40.01 40.43
N ASN A 850 -15.13 -40.47 41.66
CA ASN A 850 -14.04 -40.92 42.52
C ASN A 850 -13.08 -41.91 41.82
N LYS A 851 -11.78 -41.82 42.11
CA LYS A 851 -10.71 -42.68 41.56
C LYS A 851 -10.62 -42.67 40.03
N THR A 852 -11.23 -41.68 39.36
CA THR A 852 -11.09 -41.50 37.91
C THR A 852 -9.73 -40.87 37.62
N LYS A 853 -9.01 -41.47 36.67
CA LYS A 853 -7.77 -40.94 36.10
C LYS A 853 -7.93 -40.75 34.60
N ALA A 854 -7.45 -39.64 34.10
CA ALA A 854 -7.51 -39.21 32.71
C ALA A 854 -6.14 -38.79 32.20
N LEU A 855 -5.91 -38.94 30.90
CA LEU A 855 -4.88 -38.26 30.14
C LEU A 855 -5.57 -37.42 29.07
N ILE A 856 -5.65 -36.11 29.29
CA ILE A 856 -6.33 -35.14 28.43
C ILE A 856 -5.28 -34.42 27.59
N GLN A 857 -5.42 -34.46 26.28
CA GLN A 857 -4.63 -33.67 25.35
C GLN A 857 -5.39 -32.40 24.96
N LEU A 858 -4.77 -31.24 25.14
CA LEU A 858 -5.18 -29.96 24.56
C LEU A 858 -4.22 -29.64 23.41
N ARG A 859 -4.75 -29.36 22.22
CA ARG A 859 -3.99 -28.95 21.04
C ARG A 859 -4.22 -27.47 20.77
N PHE A 860 -3.14 -26.71 20.75
CA PHE A 860 -3.10 -25.32 20.32
C PHE A 860 -2.36 -25.21 18.98
N GLY A 861 -2.80 -24.31 18.11
CA GLY A 861 -2.03 -23.88 16.94
C GLY A 861 -1.28 -22.60 17.28
N VAL A 862 -0.05 -22.48 16.79
CA VAL A 862 0.80 -21.29 16.96
C VAL A 862 0.45 -20.27 15.87
N LEU A 863 0.34 -19.00 16.23
CA LEU A 863 0.28 -17.89 15.28
C LEU A 863 1.70 -17.49 14.84
N ASP A 864 1.86 -17.10 13.58
CA ASP A 864 3.14 -16.79 12.94
C ASP A 864 3.69 -15.39 13.27
N ASN A 865 2.87 -14.55 13.88
CA ASN A 865 3.25 -13.27 14.49
C ASN A 865 3.57 -13.36 16.00
N SER A 866 3.61 -14.56 16.58
CA SER A 866 3.87 -14.75 18.02
C SER A 866 5.31 -14.39 18.39
N VAL A 867 5.50 -13.41 19.28
CA VAL A 867 6.81 -13.07 19.85
C VAL A 867 6.85 -13.42 21.34
N TRP A 868 7.50 -14.55 21.64
CA TRP A 868 7.81 -15.01 23.00
C TRP A 868 9.31 -14.87 23.29
N GLY A 869 9.66 -14.85 24.58
CA GLY A 869 11.06 -15.01 25.01
C GLY A 869 11.56 -16.44 24.77
N ASP A 870 12.80 -16.72 25.17
CA ASP A 870 13.50 -18.01 24.92
C ASP A 870 12.76 -19.24 25.47
N HIS A 871 11.79 -19.03 26.37
CA HIS A 871 10.93 -20.07 26.92
C HIS A 871 9.47 -19.59 27.07
N LEU A 872 8.54 -20.49 26.78
CA LEU A 872 7.10 -20.37 27.01
C LEU A 872 6.75 -21.12 28.31
N GLU A 873 6.02 -20.49 29.23
CA GLU A 873 5.56 -21.12 30.48
C GLU A 873 4.04 -21.35 30.45
N MET A 874 3.62 -22.57 30.13
CA MET A 874 2.22 -22.99 30.24
C MET A 874 1.84 -23.23 31.71
N GLN A 875 0.62 -22.84 32.08
CA GLN A 875 0.00 -23.24 33.35
C GLN A 875 -1.38 -23.86 33.09
N ALA A 876 -1.74 -24.88 33.86
CA ALA A 876 -3.06 -25.49 33.87
C ALA A 876 -3.53 -25.64 35.31
N CYS A 877 -4.79 -25.27 35.59
CA CYS A 877 -5.40 -25.37 36.91
C CYS A 877 -6.75 -26.07 36.79
N VAL A 878 -7.09 -26.95 37.72
CA VAL A 878 -8.43 -27.55 37.82
C VAL A 878 -9.09 -27.12 39.13
N GLN A 879 -10.41 -26.95 39.09
CA GLN A 879 -11.22 -26.48 40.22
C GLN A 879 -12.50 -27.32 40.27
N SER A 880 -13.02 -27.60 41.47
CA SER A 880 -14.35 -28.20 41.69
C SER A 880 -15.07 -27.51 42.84
N ASP A 881 -16.40 -27.63 42.91
CA ASP A 881 -17.22 -26.99 43.93
C ASP A 881 -16.94 -27.50 45.36
N ASN A 882 -16.46 -28.73 45.48
CA ASN A 882 -16.29 -29.46 46.74
C ASN A 882 -14.83 -29.89 46.97
N GLU A 883 -13.90 -29.10 46.44
CA GLU A 883 -12.46 -29.29 46.53
C GLU A 883 -11.93 -29.18 47.96
N TRP A 884 -10.95 -30.00 48.33
CA TRP A 884 -10.35 -29.91 49.65
C TRP A 884 -9.28 -28.80 49.73
N ASN A 885 -9.56 -27.75 50.50
CA ASN A 885 -8.64 -26.63 50.71
C ASN A 885 -7.22 -27.02 51.17
N ASP A 886 -7.06 -28.17 51.85
CA ASP A 886 -5.75 -28.62 52.36
C ASP A 886 -4.84 -29.21 51.26
N THR A 887 -5.38 -29.69 50.13
CA THR A 887 -4.61 -30.24 49.00
C THR A 887 -4.52 -29.32 47.78
N ALA A 888 -5.32 -28.24 47.74
CA ALA A 888 -5.51 -27.30 46.61
C ALA A 888 -4.26 -26.67 45.93
N LEU A 889 -3.05 -26.98 46.38
CA LEU A 889 -1.79 -26.65 45.68
C LEU A 889 -1.46 -27.58 44.51
N ASP A 890 -1.84 -28.87 44.52
CA ASP A 890 -1.59 -29.80 43.40
C ASP A 890 -2.72 -29.84 42.34
N ASN A 891 -3.72 -28.99 42.54
CA ASN A 891 -4.69 -28.52 41.56
C ASN A 891 -4.10 -27.55 40.51
N THR A 892 -2.78 -27.29 40.51
CA THR A 892 -2.08 -26.48 39.50
C THR A 892 -0.80 -27.17 38.98
N ALA A 893 -0.67 -27.25 37.66
CA ALA A 893 0.52 -27.73 36.97
C ALA A 893 1.16 -26.61 36.11
N LYS A 894 2.50 -26.61 36.01
CA LYS A 894 3.28 -25.72 35.14
C LYS A 894 4.20 -26.52 34.22
N LEU A 895 4.43 -26.03 32.99
CA LEU A 895 5.32 -26.61 31.99
C LEU A 895 6.09 -25.49 31.27
N ARG A 896 7.43 -25.58 31.24
CA ARG A 896 8.30 -24.63 30.55
C ARG A 896 8.90 -25.27 29.29
N ILE A 897 8.74 -24.61 28.14
CA ILE A 897 9.09 -25.12 26.82
C ILE A 897 10.07 -24.15 26.14
N PRO A 898 11.26 -24.57 25.66
CA PRO A 898 12.15 -23.70 24.88
C PRO A 898 11.51 -23.27 23.55
N VAL A 899 11.64 -22.00 23.17
CA VAL A 899 11.05 -21.43 21.94
C VAL A 899 12.15 -21.11 20.92
N LYS A 900 11.91 -21.43 19.64
CA LYS A 900 12.79 -21.10 18.52
C LYS A 900 12.03 -20.53 17.33
N TYR A 901 12.70 -19.65 16.59
CA TYR A 901 12.16 -19.01 15.40
C TYR A 901 12.71 -19.66 14.11
N PRO A 902 11.87 -19.96 13.11
CA PRO A 902 12.33 -20.44 11.82
C PRO A 902 13.06 -19.32 11.07
N VAL A 903 14.14 -19.68 10.38
CA VAL A 903 14.86 -18.78 9.47
C VAL A 903 15.14 -19.50 8.15
N ASN A 904 15.23 -18.76 7.05
CA ASN A 904 15.61 -19.33 5.76
C ASN A 904 16.74 -18.51 5.13
N ILE A 905 17.91 -18.61 5.75
CA ILE A 905 19.16 -18.05 5.25
C ILE A 905 19.81 -19.10 4.34
N ILE A 906 20.05 -18.76 3.08
CA ILE A 906 20.64 -19.62 2.05
C ILE A 906 21.84 -18.91 1.43
N ALA A 907 23.01 -19.55 1.43
CA ALA A 907 24.13 -19.14 0.58
C ALA A 907 24.10 -19.88 -0.76
N GLU A 908 24.30 -19.17 -1.87
CA GLU A 908 24.37 -19.72 -3.24
C GLU A 908 25.60 -19.16 -4.00
N ARG A 909 26.18 -19.97 -4.90
CA ARG A 909 27.22 -19.52 -5.84
C ARG A 909 26.56 -18.75 -6.99
N MET A 910 27.02 -17.52 -7.26
CA MET A 910 26.58 -16.75 -8.43
C MET A 910 27.31 -17.18 -9.70
N GLU A 911 26.62 -17.09 -10.85
CA GLU A 911 27.17 -17.36 -12.20
C GLU A 911 28.36 -16.45 -12.57
N THR A 912 28.50 -15.29 -11.90
CA THR A 912 29.63 -14.36 -12.06
C THR A 912 30.95 -14.88 -11.48
N SER A 913 30.93 -16.03 -10.79
CA SER A 913 32.13 -16.67 -10.24
C SER A 913 32.98 -17.32 -11.34
N THR A 914 34.30 -17.12 -11.31
CA THR A 914 35.24 -17.78 -12.21
C THR A 914 35.02 -19.31 -12.25
N HIS A 915 34.97 -19.91 -13.45
CA HIS A 915 34.79 -21.37 -13.63
C HIS A 915 36.10 -22.08 -14.01
N TYR A 916 36.96 -21.43 -14.80
CA TYR A 916 38.27 -21.95 -15.16
C TYR A 916 39.28 -20.82 -15.37
N VAL A 917 40.58 -21.15 -15.31
CA VAL A 917 41.69 -20.22 -15.58
C VAL A 917 42.72 -20.92 -16.46
N ASN A 918 43.15 -20.27 -17.55
CA ASN A 918 44.21 -20.78 -18.41
C ASN A 918 45.55 -20.07 -18.16
N PHE A 919 46.64 -20.85 -18.15
CA PHE A 919 48.01 -20.34 -18.12
C PHE A 919 48.82 -20.89 -19.30
N THR A 920 49.44 -19.99 -20.07
CA THR A 920 50.36 -20.32 -21.17
C THR A 920 51.80 -20.34 -20.64
N PHE A 921 52.53 -21.41 -20.95
CA PHE A 921 53.91 -21.64 -20.44
C PHE A 921 54.91 -20.51 -20.75
N LEU A 922 54.62 -19.65 -21.73
CA LEU A 922 55.53 -18.61 -22.22
C LEU A 922 55.27 -17.21 -21.65
N HIS A 923 54.15 -16.96 -20.97
CA HIS A 923 53.81 -15.65 -20.40
C HIS A 923 53.30 -15.80 -18.97
N GLN A 924 54.01 -15.20 -18.01
CA GLN A 924 53.56 -15.09 -16.61
C GLN A 924 52.53 -13.97 -16.48
N GLU A 925 51.37 -14.15 -17.09
CA GLU A 925 50.23 -13.25 -16.93
C GLU A 925 49.53 -13.48 -15.59
N ASN A 926 49.39 -12.41 -14.81
CA ASN A 926 48.52 -12.37 -13.65
C ASN A 926 47.06 -12.50 -14.10
N LYS A 927 46.33 -13.50 -13.59
CA LYS A 927 44.91 -13.71 -13.88
C LYS A 927 44.06 -13.34 -12.66
N THR A 928 43.05 -12.50 -12.83
CA THR A 928 42.10 -12.18 -11.75
C THR A 928 41.11 -13.33 -11.59
N VAL A 929 40.95 -13.81 -10.36
CA VAL A 929 39.96 -14.83 -9.98
C VAL A 929 38.98 -14.21 -8.99
N THR A 930 37.69 -14.42 -9.23
CA THR A 930 36.59 -13.88 -8.44
C THR A 930 35.60 -14.99 -8.12
N HIS A 931 35.35 -15.25 -6.84
CA HIS A 931 34.23 -16.09 -6.40
C HIS A 931 33.16 -15.20 -5.78
N SER A 932 31.94 -15.31 -6.27
CA SER A 932 30.82 -14.43 -5.94
C SER A 932 29.69 -15.27 -5.33
N TYR A 933 29.32 -14.96 -4.09
CA TYR A 933 28.27 -15.66 -3.36
C TYR A 933 27.12 -14.71 -3.05
N ASN A 934 25.88 -15.16 -3.25
CA ASN A 934 24.69 -14.45 -2.77
C ASN A 934 24.18 -15.16 -1.51
N ILE A 935 24.00 -14.40 -0.44
CA ILE A 935 23.47 -14.87 0.84
C ILE A 935 22.09 -14.23 0.99
N THR A 936 21.05 -14.99 0.66
CA THR A 936 19.66 -14.55 0.80
C THR A 936 19.10 -14.97 2.15
N ASN A 937 18.14 -14.21 2.65
CA ASN A 937 17.34 -14.57 3.81
C ASN A 937 15.88 -14.31 3.47
N TRP A 938 15.13 -15.38 3.19
CA TRP A 938 13.70 -15.27 2.93
C TRP A 938 12.95 -15.28 4.28
N PRO A 939 12.23 -14.20 4.65
CA PRO A 939 11.55 -14.14 5.93
C PRO A 939 10.42 -15.18 6.02
N ILE A 940 10.32 -15.84 7.17
CA ILE A 940 9.24 -16.78 7.50
C ILE A 940 8.56 -16.27 8.77
N GLY A 941 7.31 -15.81 8.66
CA GLY A 941 6.61 -15.10 9.74
C GLY A 941 7.17 -13.70 9.98
N THR A 942 6.80 -13.08 11.11
CA THR A 942 7.15 -11.67 11.42
C THR A 942 8.34 -11.49 12.37
N SER A 943 9.07 -12.57 12.70
CA SER A 943 10.22 -12.47 13.61
C SER A 943 11.36 -11.67 12.96
N PRO A 944 12.03 -10.76 13.70
CA PRO A 944 13.23 -10.11 13.19
C PRO A 944 14.30 -11.17 12.86
N PRO A 945 15.06 -11.00 11.78
CA PRO A 945 16.08 -11.97 11.38
C PRO A 945 17.25 -11.97 12.38
N PRO A 946 18.00 -13.08 12.51
CA PRO A 946 19.18 -13.13 13.37
C PRO A 946 20.30 -12.25 12.80
N ALA A 947 21.26 -11.91 13.66
CA ALA A 947 22.56 -11.48 13.18
C ALA A 947 23.31 -12.66 12.55
N VAL A 948 23.86 -12.45 11.36
CA VAL A 948 24.57 -13.46 10.56
C VAL A 948 26.04 -13.09 10.45
N SER A 949 26.91 -14.00 10.89
CA SER A 949 28.36 -13.93 10.64
C SER A 949 28.74 -14.97 9.59
N VAL A 950 29.58 -14.59 8.64
CA VAL A 950 30.00 -15.43 7.51
C VAL A 950 31.50 -15.66 7.56
N PHE A 951 31.91 -16.91 7.38
CA PHE A 951 33.31 -17.30 7.33
C PHE A 951 33.67 -17.79 5.93
N VAL A 952 34.83 -17.35 5.43
CA VAL A 952 35.34 -17.71 4.10
C VAL A 952 36.75 -18.27 4.24
N LYS A 953 36.91 -19.57 3.90
CA LYS A 953 38.22 -20.24 3.78
C LYS A 953 38.78 -20.00 2.37
N VAL A 954 39.89 -19.28 2.33
CA VAL A 954 40.63 -18.93 1.12
C VAL A 954 42.00 -19.64 1.15
N PRO A 955 42.22 -20.70 0.33
CA PRO A 955 43.55 -21.29 0.21
C PRO A 955 44.56 -20.33 -0.44
N THR A 956 45.80 -20.35 0.04
CA THR A 956 46.85 -19.38 -0.34
C THR A 956 47.84 -19.92 -1.38
N GLU A 957 48.21 -21.20 -1.27
CA GLU A 957 49.12 -21.91 -2.19
C GLU A 957 48.46 -23.16 -2.80
N PHE A 958 48.78 -23.45 -4.06
CA PHE A 958 48.26 -24.58 -4.83
C PHE A 958 49.37 -25.42 -5.48
N PRO A 959 49.09 -26.70 -5.83
CA PRO A 959 49.97 -27.52 -6.65
C PRO A 959 50.43 -26.79 -7.93
N GLY A 960 51.74 -26.85 -8.21
CA GLY A 960 52.35 -26.10 -9.31
C GLY A 960 52.83 -24.68 -8.95
N ARG A 961 52.88 -24.33 -7.66
CA ARG A 961 53.34 -23.03 -7.13
C ARG A 961 52.50 -21.83 -7.57
N LEU A 962 51.22 -22.06 -7.83
CA LEU A 962 50.26 -20.97 -8.01
C LEU A 962 49.93 -20.38 -6.63
N ILE A 963 49.89 -19.05 -6.55
CA ILE A 963 49.51 -18.28 -5.36
C ILE A 963 48.33 -17.41 -5.74
N TRP A 964 47.35 -17.26 -4.83
CA TRP A 964 46.21 -16.36 -5.02
C TRP A 964 46.22 -15.24 -3.96
N ASP A 965 46.62 -14.04 -4.39
CA ASP A 965 46.71 -12.84 -3.57
C ASP A 965 45.33 -12.16 -3.47
N VAL A 966 44.54 -12.60 -2.48
CA VAL A 966 43.25 -12.01 -2.09
C VAL A 966 43.49 -10.90 -1.05
N LYS A 967 43.54 -9.66 -1.53
CA LYS A 967 43.88 -8.49 -0.70
C LYS A 967 42.77 -8.02 0.23
N ASN A 968 41.53 -8.18 -0.21
CA ASN A 968 40.34 -7.93 0.59
C ASN A 968 39.16 -8.73 0.04
N ILE A 969 38.21 -9.08 0.90
CA ILE A 969 36.89 -9.56 0.48
C ILE A 969 35.98 -8.34 0.37
N GLN A 970 35.26 -8.22 -0.75
CA GLN A 970 34.25 -7.18 -0.91
C GLN A 970 32.88 -7.75 -0.55
N THR A 971 32.08 -6.93 0.11
CA THR A 971 30.72 -7.26 0.56
C THR A 971 29.76 -6.16 0.13
N ASP A 972 28.52 -6.54 -0.19
CA ASP A 972 27.42 -5.61 -0.43
C ASP A 972 26.23 -6.01 0.46
N PRO A 973 25.80 -5.20 1.44
CA PRO A 973 26.39 -3.93 1.85
C PRO A 973 27.82 -4.08 2.40
N SER A 974 28.59 -2.98 2.33
CA SER A 974 30.03 -2.98 2.67
C SER A 974 30.29 -3.16 4.17
N VAL A 975 30.78 -4.34 4.52
CA VAL A 975 31.15 -4.82 5.86
C VAL A 975 32.63 -5.18 5.90
N PHE A 976 33.33 -4.76 6.95
CA PHE A 976 34.75 -5.08 7.13
C PHE A 976 34.94 -6.56 7.52
N CYS A 977 35.63 -7.33 6.65
CA CYS A 977 35.97 -8.72 6.91
C CYS A 977 37.34 -8.85 7.61
N GLN A 978 37.39 -9.42 8.81
CA GLN A 978 38.63 -9.61 9.57
C GLN A 978 39.27 -10.97 9.28
N LEU A 979 40.59 -10.99 9.07
CA LEU A 979 41.40 -12.22 9.03
C LEU A 979 41.55 -12.82 10.43
N ILE A 980 41.21 -14.10 10.61
CA ILE A 980 41.24 -14.81 11.90
C ILE A 980 42.37 -15.86 11.94
N PRO A 981 43.12 -15.99 13.06
CA PRO A 981 44.13 -17.03 13.24
C PRO A 981 43.56 -18.45 13.16
N THR A 982 44.17 -19.26 12.31
CA THR A 982 43.71 -20.60 11.87
C THR A 982 43.53 -21.63 13.00
N GLU A 983 44.17 -21.43 14.16
CA GLU A 983 44.11 -22.35 15.30
C GLU A 983 42.85 -22.20 16.17
N LYS A 984 42.19 -21.02 16.18
CA LYS A 984 41.11 -20.74 17.14
C LYS A 984 39.73 -21.22 16.71
N HIS A 985 39.45 -21.23 15.40
CA HIS A 985 38.21 -21.74 14.82
C HIS A 985 38.52 -22.91 13.90
N LYS A 986 39.00 -24.02 14.47
CA LYS A 986 38.87 -25.31 13.78
C LYS A 986 37.38 -25.58 13.56
N PRO A 987 36.93 -25.81 12.31
CA PRO A 987 35.56 -26.23 12.09
C PRO A 987 35.32 -27.59 12.75
N SER A 988 34.06 -27.91 13.04
CA SER A 988 33.72 -29.21 13.61
C SER A 988 33.96 -30.32 12.57
N LYS A 989 34.31 -31.53 13.05
CA LYS A 989 34.90 -32.65 12.26
C LYS A 989 34.30 -32.93 10.87
N TRP A 990 33.01 -32.67 10.68
CA TRP A 990 32.31 -32.91 9.42
C TRP A 990 32.77 -32.01 8.24
N ILE A 991 33.53 -30.94 8.50
CA ILE A 991 34.16 -30.10 7.45
C ILE A 991 35.54 -30.66 7.01
N GLU A 992 36.13 -31.61 7.74
CA GLU A 992 37.44 -32.19 7.38
C GLU A 992 37.35 -33.29 6.29
N GLU A 993 36.17 -33.88 6.03
CA GLU A 993 36.08 -35.15 5.26
C GLU A 993 35.97 -35.01 3.73
N GLU A 994 35.48 -33.89 3.15
CA GLU A 994 35.35 -33.76 1.69
C GLU A 994 35.83 -32.42 1.08
N GLN A 995 36.56 -32.56 -0.04
CA GLN A 995 36.70 -31.63 -1.17
C GLN A 995 37.51 -30.31 -1.05
N CYS A 996 38.08 -29.91 0.09
CA CYS A 996 38.99 -28.73 0.14
C CYS A 996 40.33 -28.94 0.87
N ALA A 997 41.21 -29.76 0.26
CA ALA A 997 42.57 -30.06 0.71
C ALA A 997 43.63 -29.11 0.10
N ALA A 998 44.01 -28.07 0.86
CA ALA A 998 45.17 -27.21 0.60
C ALA A 998 46.06 -27.17 1.86
N SER A 999 47.38 -27.02 1.68
CA SER A 999 48.37 -27.01 2.76
C SER A 999 48.28 -25.76 3.63
N GLU A 1000 48.09 -24.60 3.01
CA GLU A 1000 47.91 -23.31 3.69
C GLU A 1000 46.62 -22.61 3.23
N TYR A 1001 45.99 -21.91 4.17
CA TYR A 1001 44.75 -21.17 3.94
C TYR A 1001 44.53 -20.08 4.99
N HIS A 1002 43.85 -19.02 4.58
CA HIS A 1002 43.32 -17.97 5.42
C HIS A 1002 41.83 -18.20 5.71
N ILE A 1003 41.36 -17.73 6.87
CA ILE A 1003 39.93 -17.65 7.20
C ILE A 1003 39.60 -16.18 7.46
N TYR A 1004 38.67 -15.64 6.68
CA TYR A 1004 38.10 -14.31 6.89
C TYR A 1004 36.72 -14.45 7.55
N SER A 1005 36.39 -13.55 8.48
CA SER A 1005 35.07 -13.44 9.12
C SER A 1005 34.44 -12.09 8.77
N CYS A 1006 33.22 -12.11 8.27
CA CYS A 1006 32.43 -10.93 7.89
C CYS A 1006 31.14 -10.92 8.72
N ASP A 1007 31.00 -9.97 9.65
CA ASP A 1007 29.82 -9.86 10.52
C ASP A 1007 28.74 -9.02 9.82
N LEU A 1008 27.90 -9.66 9.01
CA LEU A 1008 26.91 -9.00 8.16
C LEU A 1008 25.72 -8.40 8.94
N GLY A 1009 25.53 -8.81 10.19
CA GLY A 1009 24.41 -8.36 11.01
C GLY A 1009 23.08 -8.90 10.48
N GLN A 1010 22.02 -8.08 10.55
CA GLN A 1010 20.69 -8.46 10.04
C GLN A 1010 20.59 -8.16 8.54
N ILE A 1011 20.39 -9.19 7.72
CA ILE A 1011 20.34 -9.08 6.26
C ILE A 1011 19.08 -9.71 5.66
N ASN A 1012 18.63 -9.15 4.53
CA ASN A 1012 17.64 -9.76 3.63
C ASN A 1012 18.33 -10.39 2.41
N SER A 1013 19.37 -9.74 1.90
CA SER A 1013 20.32 -10.28 0.92
C SER A 1013 21.68 -9.64 1.17
N SER A 1014 22.77 -10.35 0.91
CA SER A 1014 24.12 -9.77 0.84
C SER A 1014 24.99 -10.54 -0.14
N ILE A 1015 25.81 -9.83 -0.92
CA ILE A 1015 26.75 -10.43 -1.88
C ILE A 1015 28.15 -10.41 -1.27
N ILE A 1016 28.88 -11.53 -1.37
CA ILE A 1016 30.29 -11.64 -0.98
C ILE A 1016 31.15 -11.98 -2.21
N ASN A 1017 32.04 -11.07 -2.57
CA ASN A 1017 32.96 -11.19 -3.69
C ASN A 1017 34.40 -11.37 -3.20
N VAL A 1018 34.92 -12.59 -3.36
CA VAL A 1018 36.31 -12.96 -3.05
C VAL A 1018 37.16 -12.72 -4.30
N THR A 1019 37.67 -11.50 -4.45
CA THR A 1019 38.52 -11.08 -5.58
C THR A 1019 40.00 -11.17 -5.22
N GLY A 1020 40.81 -11.84 -6.05
CA GLY A 1020 42.26 -11.86 -5.89
C GLY A 1020 43.01 -12.14 -7.19
N VAL A 1021 44.31 -11.86 -7.19
CA VAL A 1021 45.18 -12.06 -8.35
C VAL A 1021 45.91 -13.40 -8.21
N MET A 1022 45.70 -14.31 -9.15
CA MET A 1022 46.43 -15.57 -9.24
C MET A 1022 47.67 -15.42 -10.14
N PHE A 1023 48.82 -15.86 -9.65
CA PHE A 1023 50.10 -15.83 -10.35
C PHE A 1023 50.97 -17.04 -9.99
N ALA A 1024 51.99 -17.33 -10.82
CA ALA A 1024 52.90 -18.46 -10.63
C ALA A 1024 54.22 -18.03 -9.96
N ASN A 1025 54.54 -18.63 -8.82
CA ASN A 1025 55.80 -18.40 -8.10
C ASN A 1025 56.94 -19.28 -8.67
N GLY A 1026 57.33 -18.98 -9.92
CA GLY A 1026 58.37 -19.68 -10.67
C GLY A 1026 57.82 -20.47 -11.86
N SER A 1027 58.49 -21.57 -12.19
CA SER A 1027 58.09 -22.48 -13.27
C SER A 1027 56.88 -23.32 -12.86
N ILE A 1028 55.79 -23.24 -13.61
CA ILE A 1028 54.62 -24.11 -13.43
C ILE A 1028 55.01 -25.54 -13.85
N GLU A 1029 54.85 -26.50 -12.93
CA GLU A 1029 55.03 -27.93 -13.23
C GLU A 1029 53.85 -28.46 -14.07
N GLN A 1030 54.08 -29.45 -14.93
CA GLN A 1030 53.07 -29.91 -15.90
C GLN A 1030 51.94 -30.71 -15.23
N PHE A 1031 50.80 -30.06 -15.00
CA PHE A 1031 49.55 -30.70 -14.59
C PHE A 1031 48.48 -30.52 -15.67
N PRO A 1032 47.83 -31.59 -16.17
CA PRO A 1032 46.90 -31.47 -17.30
C PRO A 1032 45.61 -30.72 -16.92
N ARG A 1033 45.14 -30.91 -15.67
CA ARG A 1033 44.13 -30.11 -14.98
C ARG A 1033 44.40 -30.18 -13.47
N SER A 1034 44.14 -29.11 -12.76
CA SER A 1034 44.00 -29.12 -11.30
C SER A 1034 42.73 -28.37 -10.89
N LYS A 1035 42.21 -28.68 -9.70
CA LYS A 1035 41.07 -27.99 -9.10
C LYS A 1035 41.49 -27.31 -7.81
N PHE A 1036 40.97 -26.11 -7.58
CA PHE A 1036 41.03 -25.45 -6.27
C PHE A 1036 39.65 -24.93 -5.89
N CYS A 1037 39.45 -24.69 -4.60
CA CYS A 1037 38.14 -24.34 -4.05
C CYS A 1037 38.21 -23.31 -2.92
N THR A 1038 37.17 -22.46 -2.81
CA THR A 1038 36.84 -21.76 -1.56
C THR A 1038 35.65 -22.43 -0.89
N ALA A 1039 35.68 -22.47 0.44
CA ALA A 1039 34.53 -22.88 1.25
C ALA A 1039 34.00 -21.67 2.03
N LEU A 1040 32.69 -21.44 1.97
CA LEU A 1040 31.97 -20.40 2.71
C LEU A 1040 30.99 -21.08 3.67
N TRP A 1041 30.90 -20.61 4.91
CA TRP A 1041 29.87 -21.06 5.85
C TRP A 1041 29.26 -19.96 6.70
N LEU A 1042 28.03 -20.20 7.13
CA LEU A 1042 27.16 -19.29 7.86
C LEU A 1042 27.06 -19.67 9.34
N THR A 1043 27.05 -18.67 10.21
CA THR A 1043 26.71 -18.86 11.64
C THR A 1043 25.74 -17.78 12.11
N PHE A 1044 24.82 -18.18 12.98
CA PHE A 1044 23.85 -17.34 13.67
C PHE A 1044 23.49 -18.02 15.00
N ASP A 1045 22.70 -17.36 15.85
CA ASP A 1045 22.23 -17.91 17.12
C ASP A 1045 21.32 -19.15 16.92
N THR A 1046 21.84 -20.34 17.25
CA THR A 1046 21.12 -21.62 17.15
C THR A 1046 20.39 -22.04 18.44
N GLU A 1047 20.51 -21.26 19.52
CA GLU A 1047 19.69 -21.43 20.71
C GLU A 1047 18.30 -20.80 20.48
N ARG A 1048 18.24 -19.66 19.78
CA ARG A 1048 17.00 -18.93 19.45
C ARG A 1048 16.44 -19.18 18.05
N TYR A 1049 17.26 -19.51 17.05
CA TYR A 1049 16.81 -19.66 15.65
C TYR A 1049 17.12 -21.04 15.06
N LYS A 1050 16.33 -21.47 14.08
CA LYS A 1050 16.44 -22.78 13.42
C LYS A 1050 16.23 -22.67 11.91
N ASN A 1051 17.21 -23.10 11.12
CA ASN A 1051 17.10 -23.02 9.65
C ASN A 1051 16.16 -24.09 9.08
N PHE A 1052 15.22 -23.66 8.23
CA PHE A 1052 14.14 -24.51 7.71
C PHE A 1052 14.62 -25.65 6.79
N TYR A 1053 15.61 -25.41 5.93
CA TYR A 1053 16.15 -26.40 4.98
C TYR A 1053 17.26 -27.28 5.57
N GLY A 1054 17.57 -27.12 6.86
CA GLY A 1054 18.58 -27.89 7.56
C GLY A 1054 20.03 -27.48 7.25
N HIS A 1055 20.96 -28.02 8.03
CA HIS A 1055 22.34 -27.51 8.09
C HIS A 1055 23.22 -27.76 6.86
N ARG A 1056 22.85 -28.63 5.91
CA ARG A 1056 23.73 -29.00 4.78
C ARG A 1056 23.71 -28.01 3.63
N PHE A 1057 22.56 -27.79 3.00
CA PHE A 1057 22.47 -27.02 1.75
C PHE A 1057 22.44 -25.50 1.96
N ALA A 1058 21.89 -25.05 3.09
CA ALA A 1058 21.64 -23.63 3.32
C ALA A 1058 22.85 -22.89 3.94
N GLN A 1059 23.76 -23.61 4.62
CA GLN A 1059 24.78 -23.01 5.50
C GLN A 1059 26.23 -23.22 5.04
N PHE A 1060 26.48 -23.96 3.96
CA PHE A 1060 27.81 -24.30 3.48
C PHE A 1060 27.85 -24.31 1.95
N GLN A 1061 28.84 -23.66 1.33
CA GLN A 1061 29.02 -23.61 -0.11
C GLN A 1061 30.48 -23.80 -0.52
N VAL A 1062 30.72 -24.57 -1.59
CA VAL A 1062 32.05 -24.82 -2.17
C VAL A 1062 32.07 -24.38 -3.63
N THR A 1063 33.00 -23.50 -3.98
CA THR A 1063 33.19 -23.01 -5.35
C THR A 1063 34.50 -23.53 -5.90
N GLU A 1064 34.43 -24.51 -6.82
CA GLU A 1064 35.59 -25.02 -7.56
C GLU A 1064 35.90 -24.19 -8.81
N VAL A 1065 37.19 -24.19 -9.19
CA VAL A 1065 37.75 -23.66 -10.45
C VAL A 1065 38.72 -24.68 -11.05
N GLU A 1066 38.62 -24.93 -12.37
CA GLU A 1066 39.61 -25.74 -13.10
C GLU A 1066 40.77 -24.89 -13.64
N VAL A 1067 42.02 -25.25 -13.33
CA VAL A 1067 43.22 -24.64 -13.91
C VAL A 1067 43.72 -25.49 -15.07
N ILE A 1068 43.97 -24.86 -16.22
CA ILE A 1068 44.36 -25.51 -17.48
C ILE A 1068 45.68 -24.91 -17.99
N THR A 1069 46.67 -25.75 -18.30
CA THR A 1069 47.93 -25.32 -18.92
C THR A 1069 47.89 -25.51 -20.44
N GLU A 1070 48.06 -24.44 -21.22
CA GLU A 1070 48.09 -24.52 -22.67
C GLU A 1070 49.47 -24.96 -23.20
N MET A 1071 49.50 -26.06 -23.96
CA MET A 1071 50.73 -26.55 -24.59
C MET A 1071 51.01 -25.83 -25.91
N ASN A 1072 52.22 -25.29 -26.06
CA ASN A 1072 52.67 -24.73 -27.33
C ASN A 1072 53.11 -25.85 -28.29
N TYR A 1073 52.27 -26.14 -29.30
CA TYR A 1073 52.54 -27.16 -30.33
C TYR A 1073 53.55 -26.70 -31.41
N LEU A 1074 53.93 -25.42 -31.47
CA LEU A 1074 54.80 -24.88 -32.52
C LEU A 1074 56.16 -25.62 -32.67
N PRO A 1075 56.89 -25.99 -31.58
CA PRO A 1075 58.13 -26.75 -31.72
C PRO A 1075 57.92 -28.16 -32.27
N ILE A 1076 56.77 -28.79 -31.96
CA ILE A 1076 56.39 -30.12 -32.44
C ILE A 1076 56.09 -30.06 -33.94
N ILE A 1077 55.35 -29.03 -34.39
CA ILE A 1077 55.02 -28.79 -35.80
C ILE A 1077 56.30 -28.51 -36.61
N ILE A 1078 57.18 -27.63 -36.12
CA ILE A 1078 58.46 -27.32 -36.78
C ILE A 1078 59.37 -28.56 -36.84
N GLY A 1079 59.49 -29.30 -35.74
CA GLY A 1079 60.28 -30.54 -35.70
C GLY A 1079 59.73 -31.62 -36.65
N SER A 1080 58.40 -31.78 -36.72
CA SER A 1080 57.74 -32.69 -37.65
C SER A 1080 57.98 -32.28 -39.12
N GLY A 1081 57.88 -30.99 -39.45
CA GLY A 1081 58.16 -30.47 -40.79
C GLY A 1081 59.61 -30.70 -41.23
N ILE A 1082 60.58 -30.41 -40.36
CA ILE A 1082 62.02 -30.63 -40.64
C ILE A 1082 62.32 -32.13 -40.79
N GLY A 1083 61.77 -32.97 -39.90
CA GLY A 1083 61.92 -34.43 -39.97
C GLY A 1083 61.30 -35.03 -41.24
N GLY A 1084 60.11 -34.57 -41.62
CA GLY A 1084 59.43 -34.96 -42.86
C GLY A 1084 60.21 -34.56 -44.12
N LEU A 1085 60.80 -33.36 -44.13
CA LEU A 1085 61.65 -32.89 -45.24
C LEU A 1085 62.92 -33.75 -45.39
N LEU A 1086 63.59 -34.08 -44.27
CA LEU A 1086 64.75 -34.98 -44.27
C LEU A 1086 64.39 -36.39 -44.75
N LEU A 1087 63.25 -36.93 -44.31
CA LEU A 1087 62.74 -38.22 -44.78
C LEU A 1087 62.47 -38.19 -46.30
N LEU A 1088 61.83 -37.13 -46.79
CA LEU A 1088 61.56 -36.94 -48.22
C LEU A 1088 62.85 -36.88 -49.05
N ILE A 1089 63.88 -36.18 -48.58
CA ILE A 1089 65.19 -36.10 -49.25
C ILE A 1089 65.86 -37.48 -49.31
N LEU A 1090 65.80 -38.27 -48.24
CA LEU A 1090 66.30 -39.66 -48.23
C LEU A 1090 65.53 -40.56 -49.20
N ILE A 1091 64.20 -40.43 -49.27
CA ILE A 1091 63.36 -41.16 -50.23
C ILE A 1091 63.70 -40.78 -51.68
N ILE A 1092 63.85 -39.48 -51.99
CA ILE A 1092 64.26 -39.00 -53.31
C ILE A 1092 65.64 -39.54 -53.71
N PHE A 1093 66.61 -39.52 -52.79
CA PHE A 1093 67.94 -40.10 -53.02
C PHE A 1093 67.87 -41.61 -53.29
N GLY A 1094 67.02 -42.34 -52.55
CA GLY A 1094 66.73 -43.75 -52.78
C GLY A 1094 66.14 -44.00 -54.17
N LEU A 1095 65.07 -43.30 -54.54
CA LEU A 1095 64.41 -43.41 -55.85
C LEU A 1095 65.35 -43.07 -57.02
N TYR A 1096 66.22 -42.07 -56.84
CA TYR A 1096 67.28 -41.74 -57.80
C TYR A 1096 68.30 -42.88 -57.95
N LYS A 1097 68.76 -43.47 -56.83
CA LYS A 1097 69.65 -44.64 -56.83
C LYS A 1097 68.99 -45.89 -57.44
N CYS A 1098 67.70 -46.08 -57.24
CA CYS A 1098 66.90 -47.14 -57.86
C CYS A 1098 66.56 -46.88 -59.35
N GLY A 1099 67.03 -45.76 -59.94
CA GLY A 1099 66.92 -45.49 -61.37
C GLY A 1099 65.54 -45.02 -61.84
N PHE A 1100 64.62 -44.71 -60.92
CA PHE A 1100 63.20 -44.42 -61.22
C PHE A 1100 63.02 -43.26 -62.23
N PHE A 1101 63.93 -42.28 -62.21
CA PHE A 1101 63.87 -41.07 -63.04
C PHE A 1101 64.54 -41.20 -64.43
N LYS A 1102 64.75 -42.41 -64.97
CA LYS A 1102 65.42 -42.63 -66.27
C LYS A 1102 64.54 -43.31 -67.33
N ARG A 1103 63.51 -42.64 -67.84
CA ARG A 1103 63.05 -42.87 -69.23
C ARG A 1103 62.33 -41.68 -69.87
N ASN A 1104 62.54 -41.55 -71.18
CA ASN A 1104 62.19 -40.40 -72.02
C ASN A 1104 60.68 -40.07 -72.00
N TYR A 1105 60.34 -38.80 -71.80
CA TYR A 1105 59.01 -38.24 -72.11
C TYR A 1105 59.03 -37.23 -73.27
N LYS A 1106 60.16 -37.14 -74.01
CA LYS A 1106 60.38 -36.26 -75.17
C LYS A 1106 59.66 -36.76 -76.45
N GLN A 1107 58.40 -37.18 -76.29
CA GLN A 1107 57.59 -37.79 -77.34
C GLN A 1107 56.08 -37.53 -77.14
N LYS A 1108 55.73 -36.53 -76.32
CA LYS A 1108 54.35 -36.19 -75.95
C LYS A 1108 54.09 -34.67 -75.87
N MET A 1109 54.95 -33.85 -76.48
CA MET A 1109 54.82 -32.38 -76.51
C MET A 1109 54.30 -31.82 -77.84
N ASP A 1110 54.16 -32.63 -78.89
CA ASP A 1110 53.99 -32.12 -80.27
C ASP A 1110 52.55 -32.25 -80.83
N LEU A 1111 51.58 -32.80 -80.08
CA LEU A 1111 50.21 -33.06 -80.57
C LEU A 1111 49.12 -32.95 -79.47
N GLN A 1112 48.89 -31.75 -78.91
CA GLN A 1112 47.57 -31.38 -78.38
C GLN A 1112 47.33 -29.86 -78.15
N GLU A 1113 47.97 -28.99 -78.95
CA GLU A 1113 47.46 -27.63 -79.17
C GLU A 1113 46.41 -27.64 -80.29
N GLU A 1114 45.14 -27.93 -79.96
CA GLU A 1114 43.94 -27.50 -80.72
C GLU A 1114 42.65 -28.02 -80.04
N ASN A 1115 41.98 -27.14 -79.28
CA ASN A 1115 40.53 -26.97 -79.16
C ASN A 1115 40.18 -26.17 -77.89
N GLU A 1116 40.20 -24.84 -77.99
CA GLU A 1116 39.27 -24.03 -77.19
C GLU A 1116 37.87 -24.12 -77.79
N THR A 1117 36.82 -24.02 -76.98
CA THR A 1117 35.48 -23.68 -77.48
C THR A 1117 34.61 -23.09 -76.37
N VAL A 1118 34.35 -21.78 -76.46
CA VAL A 1118 33.07 -21.10 -76.13
C VAL A 1118 32.55 -21.25 -74.67
N LEU A 1119 32.63 -20.27 -73.76
CA LEU A 1119 31.99 -18.92 -73.72
C LEU A 1119 30.43 -18.97 -73.75
N PRO A 1120 29.67 -17.91 -73.36
CA PRO A 1120 29.80 -17.02 -72.20
C PRO A 1120 28.45 -16.43 -71.65
N LEU A 1121 28.53 -15.35 -70.83
CA LEU A 1121 27.56 -14.23 -70.66
C LEU A 1121 26.21 -14.52 -69.93
N GLU A 1122 25.51 -13.57 -69.26
CA GLU A 1122 25.78 -12.14 -68.97
C GLU A 1122 25.04 -11.58 -67.72
N GLY A 1123 25.54 -10.46 -67.16
CA GLY A 1123 24.72 -9.35 -66.64
C GLY A 1123 24.16 -9.42 -65.20
N ILE A 1124 23.72 -8.33 -64.55
CA ILE A 1124 23.77 -6.86 -64.79
C ILE A 1124 23.70 -6.22 -63.37
N VAL A 1125 24.73 -5.50 -62.88
CA VAL A 1125 24.88 -4.02 -62.79
C VAL A 1125 23.85 -3.26 -61.91
N ALA A 1126 24.39 -2.50 -60.93
CA ALA A 1126 23.77 -1.41 -60.11
C ALA A 1126 22.65 -1.78 -59.09
N GLY A 1127 22.40 -0.99 -58.03
CA GLY A 1127 23.20 0.12 -57.47
C GLY A 1127 22.45 1.10 -56.54
N ASP A 1128 23.19 1.69 -55.59
CA ASP A 1128 22.83 2.80 -54.66
C ASP A 1128 21.72 2.53 -53.58
N ARG A 1129 21.56 3.54 -52.70
CA ARG A 1129 20.78 3.64 -51.44
C ARG A 1129 19.32 3.11 -51.43
N GLY A 1130 18.88 2.70 -50.24
CA GLY A 1130 17.45 2.61 -49.87
C GLY A 1130 17.24 2.28 -48.38
N GLU A 1131 16.30 2.96 -47.72
CA GLU A 1131 15.87 2.74 -46.32
C GLU A 1131 14.58 1.90 -46.23
N GLU A 1132 14.32 1.32 -45.05
CA GLU A 1132 13.00 0.91 -44.50
C GLU A 1132 12.08 -0.11 -45.25
N GLY A 1133 11.06 -0.62 -44.54
CA GLY A 1133 9.75 -0.87 -45.20
C GLY A 1133 9.07 -2.25 -45.17
N ASN A 1134 8.98 -2.93 -44.01
CA ASN A 1134 7.89 -3.86 -43.58
C ASN A 1134 6.80 -4.40 -44.57
N VAL A 1135 6.52 -5.73 -44.46
CA VAL A 1135 5.16 -6.37 -44.43
C VAL A 1135 4.41 -6.46 -45.80
N GLU A 1136 3.59 -7.46 -46.19
CA GLU A 1136 2.74 -8.48 -45.51
C GLU A 1136 2.47 -9.78 -46.33
N SER A 1137 2.00 -10.86 -45.67
CA SER A 1137 1.24 -12.04 -46.21
C SER A 1137 1.97 -13.06 -47.14
N ASP A 1138 1.55 -14.33 -47.29
CA ASP A 1138 0.36 -15.06 -46.79
C ASP A 1138 0.63 -16.55 -46.37
N LYS A 1139 -0.42 -17.27 -45.95
CA LYS A 1139 -0.54 -18.63 -45.32
C LYS A 1139 0.09 -19.83 -46.10
N GLU A 1140 0.16 -21.11 -45.64
CA GLU A 1140 -0.72 -21.88 -44.72
C GLU A 1140 -0.14 -23.22 -44.12
N LYS A 1141 -0.46 -23.49 -42.83
CA LYS A 1141 -0.56 -24.76 -42.02
C LYS A 1141 0.33 -26.01 -42.20
N GLU A 1142 0.68 -26.61 -41.04
CA GLU A 1142 1.26 -27.96 -40.85
C GLU A 1142 0.24 -29.00 -40.29
N SER A 1143 0.62 -30.29 -40.17
CA SER A 1143 -0.21 -31.36 -39.55
C SER A 1143 0.57 -32.57 -38.97
N ASN A 1144 -0.05 -33.32 -38.04
CA ASN A 1144 0.54 -34.33 -37.13
C ASN A 1144 0.81 -35.75 -37.70
N GLY A 1145 1.62 -36.56 -36.98
CA GLY A 1145 1.12 -37.89 -36.56
C GLY A 1145 2.07 -39.08 -36.25
N SER A 1146 2.33 -39.33 -34.95
CA SER A 1146 2.21 -40.67 -34.26
C SER A 1146 3.17 -41.83 -34.62
N LEU A 1147 3.38 -42.93 -33.85
CA LEU A 1147 2.78 -43.65 -32.68
C LEU A 1147 3.95 -44.17 -31.74
N ALA A 1148 3.83 -44.79 -30.54
CA ALA A 1148 2.75 -45.22 -29.61
C ALA A 1148 3.29 -45.49 -28.17
N ASP A 1149 2.42 -45.35 -27.15
CA ASP A 1149 2.01 -46.27 -26.03
C ASP A 1149 2.90 -47.46 -25.52
N PRO A 1150 2.72 -48.00 -24.27
CA PRO A 1150 1.58 -47.80 -23.33
C PRO A 1150 1.79 -47.83 -21.77
N LEU A 1151 0.70 -47.49 -21.04
CA LEU A 1151 0.15 -48.09 -19.77
C LEU A 1151 0.72 -47.87 -18.33
N ASN A 1152 -0.22 -47.49 -17.42
CA ASN A 1152 -0.39 -47.91 -15.99
C ASN A 1152 0.64 -47.50 -14.88
N ARG A 1153 0.35 -47.54 -13.55
CA ARG A 1153 -0.87 -47.37 -12.67
C ARG A 1153 -0.41 -47.52 -11.19
N GLU A 1154 -1.12 -46.92 -10.21
CA GLU A 1154 -1.02 -47.22 -8.74
C GLU A 1154 0.35 -46.94 -8.04
N ALA A 1155 0.51 -46.74 -6.70
CA ALA A 1155 -0.38 -46.30 -5.61
C ALA A 1155 0.45 -45.95 -4.32
N GLU A 1156 -0.24 -45.62 -3.21
CA GLU A 1156 0.17 -45.70 -1.78
C GLU A 1156 1.20 -44.73 -1.15
N THR A 1157 0.73 -44.02 -0.11
CA THR A 1157 1.39 -43.58 1.17
C THR A 1157 2.79 -42.95 1.14
N GLN A 1158 3.00 -41.76 1.71
CA GLN A 1158 2.71 -41.38 3.10
C GLN A 1158 2.26 -39.93 3.28
#